data_AF-A0A2V9VHT5-F1
#
_entry.id   AF-A0A2V9VHT5-F1
#
_cell.length_a   1.000
_cell.length_b   1.000
_cell.length_c   1.000
_cell.angle_alpha   90.00
_cell.angle_beta   90.00
_cell.angle_gamma   90.00
#
_symmetry.space_group_name_H-M   'P 1'
#
loop_
_entity.id
_entity.type
_entity.pdbx_description
1 polymer ?
#
loop_
_entity_poly.entity_id
_entity_poly.type
_entity_poly.pdbx_seq_one_letter_code
_entity_poly.pdbx_strand_id
1 'polypeptide(L)'
;MTAETFSGLQFRLIGPAVASGRVMSFAVNPKNRADYYVGVASGGVWKTSNAGTTWTPVFDGEGSYSIGTVVLDPNDASVVWVGAGESNSQRSVGYGDGVYRSEDGGKSWKNLGLKKSEHIGRIVIDPRDSKIVYVAAEGPLWGPGGDRGVYKTTDAGKNWKQVLSISENTGVADVAIDPSNPDILYAAAYQRRRHVFTLIDGGPESAIYKSTDGGATWNKLKTGLPTEDMGRIGLAISPADPNVVYATIEAANGKGGIFRSSDKGGTWERRNEFDLGAMYYGQVVADPKNVDRIYVMNVYMRVSDDGGKTLHRINEANHHGDNHALWIDPNNTDYYLLGSDGGVAESFDRGASWSFKANLPTVQFYDVAVDNAVPFYNVCGGTQDNYSWCGPSRTKNINGIVNSDWYVTTGGDGFRSQVDPEDPNTIYSESQYGVLVRHDHRTGEELVIQPQEGKGEPPLRWNWDSPLIISPYSHTRLYFAANRLFRSDDRGDTWKPVSGDLTRQVDRNKLPVMGKVWGPDAVAKNQSTSFYGNIVSLTESPKKEGLIYVGTDDGLIQVTQDGGATWTKYDKFSGVPASTYVSRLAASHDDANTAFAAFDNHKNEDFKPYLLKSTDGGKTWTSIAGDLPDNGPVLAFAEDPVNPNLLFAGTEFGAFFTVDGGKKWIQLKGSFPTVAVRDMVIHPRAGDLIVATFGRSFYILDDVSPLRQIKAEALQQPALMFPAKDAPLYIQRRPLGGTKKAFQGDAFFTADNPPFGAVFTYYLKEKLKTKKEARQEAEKEAAKKGAALPYPSNDELRAEAEEPKPEMYFMIYDESGAPIRRVSGALSEGFHRTAWDLRYAAPSLPPEKPADQPEEDFPDAGTIGPLVMPGKYSVRLFQKKDGVVTELGAPQSFNVAAEAVSSIDAADRAARDEFHKKVARLYRAVSGAVNMAKDLETRLTAIHKALHESPSADKQLGPVADSIAQRNREILRALRGDVALVARNENVPTSINDRVTSIMEGELAQQLAKLRTLVEVDLAKLEKDMEAAGSPWTPGRVPSWQER
;
A
#
# COMPACT_ATOMS: atom_id res chain seq x y z
N MET A 1 -8.51 15.05 -19.45
CA MET A 1 -8.21 13.89 -18.60
C MET A 1 -6.80 14.03 -18.07
N THR A 2 -6.65 14.12 -16.75
CA THR A 2 -5.39 14.21 -15.99
C THR A 2 -5.44 13.23 -14.80
N ALA A 3 -4.32 13.00 -14.12
CA ALA A 3 -4.30 12.12 -12.93
C ALA A 3 -5.27 12.61 -11.83
N GLU A 4 -5.36 13.93 -11.63
CA GLU A 4 -6.24 14.56 -10.63
C GLU A 4 -7.72 14.27 -10.90
N THR A 5 -8.10 14.17 -12.18
CA THR A 5 -9.47 13.82 -12.60
C THR A 5 -9.90 12.50 -11.96
N PHE A 6 -9.00 11.52 -11.90
CA PHE A 6 -9.27 10.15 -11.45
C PHE A 6 -8.84 9.89 -10.00
N SER A 7 -8.51 10.93 -9.24
CA SER A 7 -8.02 10.78 -7.86
C SER A 7 -8.98 10.05 -6.93
N GLY A 8 -10.30 10.08 -7.14
CA GLY A 8 -11.25 9.27 -6.35
C GLY A 8 -11.31 7.78 -6.69
N LEU A 9 -10.54 7.31 -7.68
CA LEU A 9 -10.27 5.89 -7.90
C LEU A 9 -9.12 5.47 -6.98
N GLN A 10 -9.48 5.05 -5.77
CA GLN A 10 -8.54 4.74 -4.70
C GLN A 10 -8.10 3.27 -4.77
N PHE A 11 -6.80 3.04 -4.56
CA PHE A 11 -6.26 1.71 -4.36
C PHE A 11 -6.37 1.32 -2.89
N ARG A 12 -6.66 0.04 -2.64
CA ARG A 12 -6.71 -0.53 -1.30
C ARG A 12 -5.56 -1.50 -1.13
N LEU A 13 -4.69 -1.23 -0.17
CA LEU A 13 -3.67 -2.17 0.29
C LEU A 13 -4.37 -3.36 0.96
N ILE A 14 -4.04 -4.58 0.55
CA ILE A 14 -4.63 -5.80 1.14
C ILE A 14 -3.66 -6.59 2.01
N GLY A 15 -2.40 -6.14 2.10
CA GLY A 15 -1.32 -6.86 2.76
C GLY A 15 -0.69 -7.92 1.84
N PRO A 16 -0.02 -8.94 2.41
CA PRO A 16 0.19 -9.16 3.85
C PRO A 16 1.19 -8.18 4.48
N ALA A 17 1.26 -8.17 5.82
CA ALA A 17 2.37 -7.65 6.62
C ALA A 17 3.03 -8.77 7.47
N VAL A 18 2.79 -10.03 7.08
CA VAL A 18 3.27 -11.24 7.79
C VAL A 18 4.80 -11.29 7.78
N ALA A 19 5.39 -10.96 6.64
CA ALA A 19 6.78 -10.55 6.51
C ALA A 19 6.82 -9.04 6.29
N SER A 20 7.87 -8.38 6.78
CA SER A 20 8.02 -6.93 6.72
C SER A 20 9.20 -6.49 5.85
N GLY A 21 9.49 -7.22 4.76
CA GLY A 21 10.36 -6.82 3.64
C GLY A 21 11.78 -6.35 3.98
N ARG A 22 12.60 -6.02 2.97
CA ARG A 22 14.00 -5.63 3.19
C ARG A 22 14.19 -4.27 3.84
N VAL A 23 14.78 -4.26 5.04
CA VAL A 23 15.14 -3.07 5.81
C VAL A 23 16.64 -2.79 5.73
N MET A 24 17.03 -1.62 5.24
CA MET A 24 18.43 -1.26 4.98
C MET A 24 19.04 -0.29 6.00
N SER A 25 18.21 0.46 6.73
CA SER A 25 18.71 1.56 7.57
C SER A 25 17.75 1.91 8.71
N PHE A 26 18.32 2.29 9.85
CA PHE A 26 17.62 2.89 10.98
C PHE A 26 18.18 4.27 11.30
N ALA A 27 17.30 5.19 11.68
CA ALA A 27 17.70 6.46 12.30
C ALA A 27 16.90 6.64 13.60
N VAL A 28 17.55 6.38 14.74
CA VAL A 28 16.91 6.35 16.07
C VAL A 28 17.21 7.64 16.83
N ASN A 29 16.18 8.27 17.39
CA ASN A 29 16.35 9.48 18.18
C ASN A 29 17.15 9.17 19.47
N PRO A 30 18.33 9.79 19.67
CA PRO A 30 19.21 9.46 20.79
C PRO A 30 18.62 9.84 22.16
N LYS A 31 17.59 10.71 22.18
CA LYS A 31 16.89 11.13 23.40
C LYS A 31 15.59 10.35 23.64
N ASN A 32 15.10 9.61 22.65
CA ASN A 32 13.86 8.84 22.75
C ASN A 32 13.88 7.65 21.79
N ARG A 33 14.28 6.48 22.28
CA ARG A 33 14.33 5.25 21.46
C ARG A 33 12.98 4.78 20.89
N ALA A 34 11.85 5.32 21.36
CA ALA A 34 10.55 5.01 20.78
C ALA A 34 10.26 5.79 19.48
N ASP A 35 11.07 6.82 19.17
CA ASP A 35 10.96 7.67 17.98
C ASP A 35 12.10 7.35 17.02
N TYR A 36 11.77 6.73 15.89
CA TYR A 36 12.77 6.35 14.89
C TYR A 36 12.20 6.19 13.49
N TYR A 37 13.11 6.16 12.52
CA TYR A 37 12.85 5.98 11.11
C TYR A 37 13.43 4.66 10.61
N VAL A 38 12.73 4.06 9.66
CA VAL A 38 13.13 2.84 8.95
C VAL A 38 13.23 3.16 7.46
N GLY A 39 14.42 2.96 6.89
CA GLY A 39 14.64 3.00 5.44
C GLY A 39 14.49 1.60 4.84
N VAL A 40 13.51 1.44 3.95
CA VAL A 40 13.19 0.17 3.30
C VAL A 40 13.81 0.16 1.90
N ALA A 41 14.44 -0.94 1.50
CA ALA A 41 15.16 -1.05 0.23
C ALA A 41 14.30 -0.68 -0.99
N SER A 42 13.00 -0.98 -0.93
CA SER A 42 12.03 -0.75 -2.01
C SER A 42 10.65 -0.33 -1.50
N GLY A 43 10.56 0.33 -0.34
CA GLY A 43 9.27 0.64 0.30
C GLY A 43 9.19 2.01 0.97
N GLY A 44 10.10 2.93 0.63
CA GLY A 44 10.16 4.28 1.18
C GLY A 44 10.69 4.36 2.61
N VAL A 45 10.40 5.49 3.27
CA VAL A 45 10.79 5.75 4.66
C VAL A 45 9.55 5.74 5.55
N TRP A 46 9.65 5.02 6.66
CA TRP A 46 8.60 4.89 7.66
C TRP A 46 9.04 5.46 8.99
N LYS A 47 8.14 6.14 9.68
CA LYS A 47 8.36 6.69 11.02
C LYS A 47 7.49 5.98 12.04
N THR A 48 8.02 5.78 13.24
CA THR A 48 7.25 5.50 14.44
C THR A 48 7.62 6.47 15.56
N SER A 49 6.68 6.77 16.45
CA SER A 49 6.89 7.55 17.68
C SER A 49 6.57 6.75 18.95
N ASN A 50 6.23 5.47 18.80
CA ASN A 50 5.78 4.56 19.86
C ASN A 50 6.38 3.15 19.71
N ALA A 51 7.66 3.09 19.34
CA ALA A 51 8.46 1.86 19.27
C ALA A 51 7.89 0.79 18.32
N GLY A 52 7.33 1.22 17.18
CA GLY A 52 6.79 0.32 16.16
C GLY A 52 5.39 -0.23 16.46
N THR A 53 4.71 0.30 17.49
CA THR A 53 3.28 -0.02 17.72
C THR A 53 2.44 0.45 16.53
N THR A 54 2.75 1.62 15.99
CA THR A 54 2.18 2.14 14.74
C THR A 54 3.26 2.73 13.85
N TRP A 55 3.03 2.69 12.53
CA TRP A 55 3.91 3.23 11.51
C TRP A 55 3.21 4.28 10.66
N THR A 56 3.94 5.31 10.25
CA THR A 56 3.48 6.32 9.29
C THR A 56 4.45 6.35 8.12
N PRO A 57 4.00 6.10 6.88
CA PRO A 57 4.84 6.31 5.71
C PRO A 57 5.05 7.82 5.56
N VAL A 58 6.30 8.25 5.49
CA VAL A 58 6.67 9.67 5.42
C VAL A 58 7.28 10.05 4.08
N PHE A 59 7.36 9.12 3.13
CA PHE A 59 8.08 9.30 1.86
C PHE A 59 7.27 8.87 0.61
N ASP A 60 5.98 8.51 0.78
CA ASP A 60 5.15 7.92 -0.29
C ASP A 60 4.93 8.85 -1.51
N GLY A 61 5.08 10.17 -1.32
CA GLY A 61 4.89 11.19 -2.36
C GLY A 61 6.16 11.71 -3.02
N GLU A 62 7.33 11.20 -2.62
CA GLU A 62 8.62 11.67 -3.13
C GLU A 62 9.02 10.96 -4.44
N GLY A 63 10.09 11.46 -5.08
CA GLY A 63 10.53 11.00 -6.41
C GLY A 63 11.17 9.60 -6.45
N SER A 64 11.46 9.01 -5.30
CA SER A 64 12.03 7.67 -5.18
C SER A 64 11.38 6.90 -4.03
N TYR A 65 11.43 5.58 -4.12
CA TYR A 65 10.92 4.64 -3.12
C TYR A 65 12.03 3.70 -2.60
N SER A 66 13.19 3.67 -3.27
CA SER A 66 14.33 2.86 -2.89
C SER A 66 15.24 3.66 -1.96
N ILE A 67 15.60 3.10 -0.80
CA ILE A 67 16.33 3.82 0.24
C ILE A 67 17.65 3.11 0.55
N GLY A 68 18.76 3.84 0.43
CA GLY A 68 20.09 3.38 0.79
C GLY A 68 20.46 3.69 2.24
N THR A 69 20.09 4.88 2.73
CA THR A 69 20.42 5.31 4.10
C THR A 69 19.45 6.38 4.62
N VAL A 70 19.17 6.36 5.92
CA VAL A 70 18.44 7.43 6.64
C VAL A 70 19.28 7.83 7.86
N VAL A 71 19.45 9.13 8.07
CA VAL A 71 20.21 9.64 9.24
C VAL A 71 19.50 10.84 9.87
N LEU A 72 19.58 10.92 11.20
CA LEU A 72 19.16 12.09 11.97
C LEU A 72 20.34 13.05 12.13
N ASP A 73 20.05 14.33 12.15
CA ASP A 73 21.02 15.32 12.57
C ASP A 73 21.36 15.14 14.06
N PRO A 74 22.65 15.04 14.43
CA PRO A 74 23.05 14.84 15.83
C PRO A 74 22.66 16.02 16.75
N ASN A 75 22.48 17.22 16.18
CA ASN A 75 22.14 18.42 16.95
C ASN A 75 20.62 18.70 16.96
N ASP A 76 19.86 18.16 16.01
CA ASP A 76 18.40 18.32 15.93
C ASP A 76 17.70 17.12 15.30
N ALA A 77 17.06 16.29 16.14
CA ALA A 77 16.36 15.09 15.68
C ALA A 77 15.11 15.36 14.82
N SER A 78 14.65 16.61 14.65
CA SER A 78 13.60 16.92 13.65
C SER A 78 14.16 17.06 12.23
N VAL A 79 15.48 17.20 12.08
CA VAL A 79 16.16 17.25 10.80
C VAL A 79 16.55 15.84 10.39
N VAL A 80 16.00 15.38 9.27
CA VAL A 80 16.21 14.03 8.74
C VAL A 80 16.79 14.10 7.34
N TRP A 81 17.80 13.30 7.06
CA TRP A 81 18.40 13.16 5.74
C TRP A 81 18.18 11.75 5.21
N VAL A 82 17.88 11.65 3.91
CA VAL A 82 17.64 10.39 3.21
C VAL A 82 18.51 10.35 1.96
N GLY A 83 19.26 9.26 1.80
CA GLY A 83 19.91 8.90 0.55
C GLY A 83 19.06 7.88 -0.21
N ALA A 84 18.59 8.26 -1.38
CA ALA A 84 17.80 7.39 -2.24
C ALA A 84 18.69 6.38 -3.00
N GLY A 85 18.09 5.25 -3.36
CA GLY A 85 18.72 4.12 -4.04
C GLY A 85 19.43 3.15 -3.09
N GLU A 86 19.01 1.89 -3.10
CA GLU A 86 19.64 0.81 -2.32
C GLU A 86 21.12 0.66 -2.70
N SER A 87 22.01 0.57 -1.71
CA SER A 87 23.47 0.54 -1.92
C SER A 87 24.03 -0.83 -2.32
N ASN A 88 23.22 -1.88 -2.27
CA ASN A 88 23.65 -3.24 -2.62
C ASN A 88 23.90 -3.39 -4.13
N SER A 89 24.68 -4.40 -4.51
CA SER A 89 24.93 -4.81 -5.90
C SER A 89 24.00 -5.95 -6.35
N GLN A 90 22.86 -6.14 -5.70
CA GLN A 90 21.95 -7.26 -5.98
C GLN A 90 21.22 -7.06 -7.34
N ARG A 91 20.64 -8.12 -7.92
CA ARG A 91 19.95 -8.14 -9.22
C ARG A 91 18.59 -7.41 -9.29
N SER A 92 17.95 -7.17 -8.15
CA SER A 92 16.60 -6.61 -7.93
C SER A 92 16.63 -5.30 -7.12
N VAL A 93 17.77 -4.60 -7.11
CA VAL A 93 17.91 -3.28 -6.46
C VAL A 93 17.17 -2.18 -7.25
N GLY A 94 16.52 -1.28 -6.54
CA GLY A 94 15.94 -0.06 -7.09
C GLY A 94 16.95 1.09 -7.13
N TYR A 95 16.70 2.07 -8.00
CA TYR A 95 17.51 3.29 -8.11
C TYR A 95 16.77 4.51 -7.56
N GLY A 96 17.56 5.48 -7.12
CA GLY A 96 17.10 6.73 -6.54
C GLY A 96 17.49 7.95 -7.33
N ASP A 97 17.02 9.11 -6.88
CA ASP A 97 17.25 10.40 -7.52
C ASP A 97 17.95 11.40 -6.57
N GLY A 98 18.81 10.87 -5.69
CA GLY A 98 19.77 11.66 -4.91
C GLY A 98 19.43 11.78 -3.42
N VAL A 99 19.69 12.97 -2.86
CA VAL A 99 19.62 13.21 -1.41
C VAL A 99 18.43 14.09 -1.06
N TYR A 100 17.68 13.69 -0.04
CA TYR A 100 16.55 14.43 0.49
C TYR A 100 16.82 14.90 1.91
N ARG A 101 16.15 15.99 2.28
CA ARG A 101 16.15 16.52 3.65
C ARG A 101 14.76 16.97 4.08
N SER A 102 14.43 16.66 5.32
CA SER A 102 13.28 17.21 6.04
C SER A 102 13.76 18.04 7.23
N GLU A 103 13.02 19.10 7.56
CA GLU A 103 13.23 19.94 8.75
C GLU A 103 12.13 19.77 9.81
N ASP A 104 11.07 19.03 9.50
CA ASP A 104 9.84 18.94 10.28
C ASP A 104 9.51 17.50 10.72
N GLY A 105 10.54 16.66 10.81
CA GLY A 105 10.42 15.27 11.22
C GLY A 105 9.78 14.37 10.15
N GLY A 106 9.95 14.68 8.87
CA GLY A 106 9.49 13.88 7.74
C GLY A 106 8.09 14.23 7.24
N LYS A 107 7.51 15.36 7.65
CA LYS A 107 6.19 15.79 7.14
C LYS A 107 6.31 16.41 5.75
N SER A 108 7.44 17.05 5.47
CA SER A 108 7.80 17.56 4.15
C SER A 108 9.27 17.29 3.84
N TRP A 109 9.58 17.12 2.55
CA TRP A 109 10.93 16.85 2.06
C TRP A 109 11.33 17.80 0.94
N LYS A 110 12.64 17.94 0.80
CA LYS A 110 13.25 18.62 -0.33
C LYS A 110 14.36 17.74 -0.91
N ASN A 111 14.28 17.45 -2.20
CA ASN A 111 15.40 16.88 -2.95
C ASN A 111 16.48 17.96 -3.11
N LEU A 112 17.69 17.68 -2.61
CA LEU A 112 18.85 18.57 -2.53
C LEU A 112 19.91 18.30 -3.60
N GLY A 113 19.64 17.45 -4.59
CA GLY A 113 20.56 17.17 -5.69
C GLY A 113 21.26 15.82 -5.57
N LEU A 114 22.39 15.68 -6.28
CA LEU A 114 23.03 14.39 -6.57
C LEU A 114 22.11 13.43 -7.34
N LYS A 115 21.31 13.98 -8.26
CA LYS A 115 20.24 13.26 -8.96
C LYS A 115 20.73 12.14 -9.86
N LYS A 116 22.02 12.12 -10.21
CA LYS A 116 22.64 11.08 -11.03
C LYS A 116 23.47 10.11 -10.20
N SER A 117 23.31 10.13 -8.88
CA SER A 117 24.00 9.19 -8.00
C SER A 117 23.41 7.80 -8.10
N GLU A 118 22.11 7.68 -8.36
CA GLU A 118 21.30 6.45 -8.38
C GLU A 118 21.31 5.64 -7.08
N HIS A 119 22.43 5.56 -6.38
CA HIS A 119 22.64 4.82 -5.15
C HIS A 119 23.49 5.67 -4.20
N ILE A 120 22.92 6.03 -3.05
CA ILE A 120 23.62 6.70 -1.97
C ILE A 120 23.98 5.65 -0.90
N GLY A 121 25.28 5.41 -0.72
CA GLY A 121 25.79 4.43 0.24
C GLY A 121 25.66 4.88 1.69
N ARG A 122 26.08 6.11 1.99
CA ARG A 122 26.15 6.64 3.35
C ARG A 122 26.06 8.16 3.40
N ILE A 123 25.44 8.70 4.45
CA ILE A 123 25.45 10.13 4.80
C ILE A 123 26.05 10.26 6.20
N VAL A 124 27.00 11.17 6.39
CA VAL A 124 27.53 11.52 7.72
C VAL A 124 27.50 13.04 7.90
N ILE A 125 27.11 13.48 9.10
CA ILE A 125 26.94 14.88 9.46
C ILE A 125 28.05 15.24 10.45
N ASP A 126 28.71 16.37 10.24
CA ASP A 126 29.71 16.87 11.19
C ASP A 126 29.01 17.26 12.51
N PRO A 127 29.36 16.64 13.65
CA PRO A 127 28.68 16.93 14.92
C PRO A 127 28.92 18.37 15.39
N ARG A 128 29.93 19.08 14.88
CA ARG A 128 30.25 20.47 15.24
C ARG A 128 29.33 21.47 14.53
N ASP A 129 28.85 21.15 13.32
CA ASP A 129 27.98 22.01 12.52
C ASP A 129 27.12 21.17 11.57
N SER A 130 25.81 21.16 11.86
CA SER A 130 24.74 20.51 11.09
C SER A 130 24.67 20.90 9.61
N LYS A 131 25.33 21.99 9.19
CA LYS A 131 25.40 22.40 7.79
C LYS A 131 26.48 21.66 7.00
N ILE A 132 27.43 21.03 7.68
CA ILE A 132 28.53 20.29 7.07
C ILE A 132 28.14 18.82 6.99
N VAL A 133 27.91 18.34 5.77
CA VAL A 133 27.47 16.97 5.50
C VAL A 133 28.33 16.36 4.40
N TYR A 134 28.66 15.08 4.57
CA TYR A 134 29.36 14.28 3.58
C TYR A 134 28.46 13.15 3.09
N VAL A 135 28.49 12.91 1.78
CA VAL A 135 27.71 11.88 1.10
C VAL A 135 28.65 10.98 0.34
N ALA A 136 28.59 9.68 0.65
CA ALA A 136 29.17 8.62 -0.15
C ALA A 136 28.21 8.27 -1.29
N ALA A 137 28.53 8.70 -2.50
CA ALA A 137 27.78 8.40 -3.70
C ALA A 137 28.46 7.26 -4.48
N GLU A 138 27.76 6.15 -4.64
CA GLU A 138 28.27 5.00 -5.38
C GLU A 138 28.21 5.22 -6.88
N GLY A 139 27.22 6.00 -7.33
CA GLY A 139 26.90 6.20 -8.74
C GLY A 139 26.10 5.05 -9.34
N PRO A 140 25.80 5.17 -10.64
CA PRO A 140 25.01 4.19 -11.36
C PRO A 140 25.54 2.76 -11.24
N LEU A 141 24.66 1.79 -11.06
CA LEU A 141 25.07 0.38 -11.06
C LEU A 141 25.24 -0.16 -12.48
N TRP A 142 24.57 0.44 -13.45
CA TRP A 142 24.42 -0.08 -14.81
C TRP A 142 25.21 0.71 -15.87
N GLY A 143 25.49 1.99 -15.62
CA GLY A 143 26.23 2.90 -16.51
C GLY A 143 27.53 3.46 -15.92
N PRO A 144 28.47 3.93 -16.76
CA PRO A 144 29.60 4.73 -16.28
C PRO A 144 29.14 6.16 -15.97
N GLY A 145 29.95 6.91 -15.23
CA GLY A 145 29.69 8.32 -14.92
C GLY A 145 28.72 8.49 -13.75
N GLY A 146 27.80 9.45 -13.86
CA GLY A 146 26.89 9.84 -12.79
C GLY A 146 27.56 10.63 -11.65
N ASP A 147 26.82 10.86 -10.58
CA ASP A 147 27.36 11.48 -9.36
C ASP A 147 28.04 10.40 -8.50
N ARG A 148 29.38 10.34 -8.53
CA ARG A 148 30.21 9.33 -7.85
C ARG A 148 31.23 9.93 -6.90
N GLY A 149 31.61 9.21 -5.86
CA GLY A 149 32.67 9.60 -4.94
C GLY A 149 32.15 10.21 -3.65
N VAL A 150 32.95 11.06 -3.00
CA VAL A 150 32.51 11.78 -1.78
C VAL A 150 32.14 13.20 -2.14
N TYR A 151 30.91 13.59 -1.77
CA TYR A 151 30.44 14.98 -1.88
C TYR A 151 30.35 15.61 -0.50
N LYS A 152 30.74 16.88 -0.40
CA LYS A 152 30.66 17.70 0.81
C LYS A 152 29.77 18.90 0.55
N THR A 153 28.91 19.21 1.51
CA THR A 153 28.24 20.51 1.62
C THR A 153 28.69 21.23 2.89
N THR A 154 28.55 22.56 2.90
CA THR A 154 28.79 23.41 4.09
C THR A 154 27.62 24.37 4.32
N ASP A 155 26.52 24.19 3.58
CA ASP A 155 25.35 25.06 3.59
C ASP A 155 24.04 24.26 3.66
N ALA A 156 24.09 23.10 4.35
CA ALA A 156 22.98 22.16 4.52
C ALA A 156 22.40 21.66 3.19
N GLY A 157 23.28 21.34 2.24
CA GLY A 157 22.97 20.67 0.98
C GLY A 157 22.42 21.58 -0.11
N LYS A 158 22.57 22.91 0.01
CA LYS A 158 22.23 23.83 -1.09
C LYS A 158 23.24 23.72 -2.22
N ASN A 159 24.51 23.53 -1.88
CA ASN A 159 25.59 23.29 -2.83
C ASN A 159 26.42 22.07 -2.42
N TRP A 160 26.86 21.31 -3.42
CA TRP A 160 27.69 20.11 -3.25
C TRP A 160 29.03 20.29 -3.96
N LYS A 161 30.12 20.01 -3.25
CA LYS A 161 31.48 19.92 -3.80
C LYS A 161 31.92 18.47 -3.78
N GLN A 162 32.30 17.92 -4.92
CA GLN A 162 32.96 16.62 -4.99
C GLN A 162 34.38 16.76 -4.40
N VAL A 163 34.64 16.06 -3.29
CA VAL A 163 35.91 16.14 -2.54
C VAL A 163 36.77 14.89 -2.70
N LEU A 164 36.21 13.79 -3.20
CA LEU A 164 36.94 12.61 -3.66
C LEU A 164 36.29 12.08 -4.94
N SER A 165 37.09 11.87 -5.98
CA SER A 165 36.69 11.25 -7.24
C SER A 165 37.74 10.21 -7.61
N ILE A 166 37.31 9.06 -8.15
CA ILE A 166 38.20 7.96 -8.53
C ILE A 166 38.17 7.77 -10.05
N SER A 167 37.04 7.33 -10.61
CA SER A 167 36.84 7.16 -12.05
C SER A 167 35.35 7.18 -12.40
N GLU A 168 35.02 7.04 -13.69
CA GLU A 168 33.64 6.88 -14.14
C GLU A 168 33.00 5.53 -13.74
N ASN A 169 33.78 4.54 -13.28
CA ASN A 169 33.31 3.21 -12.90
C ASN A 169 33.39 2.93 -11.39
N THR A 170 33.90 3.90 -10.62
CA THR A 170 34.25 3.71 -9.21
C THR A 170 33.74 4.88 -8.38
N GLY A 171 32.74 4.59 -7.54
CA GLY A 171 32.18 5.51 -6.55
C GLY A 171 32.66 5.19 -5.14
N VAL A 172 31.92 5.65 -4.13
CA VAL A 172 32.21 5.39 -2.72
C VAL A 172 30.97 4.81 -2.05
N ALA A 173 31.10 3.62 -1.46
CA ALA A 173 30.01 2.88 -0.81
C ALA A 173 29.80 3.28 0.66
N ASP A 174 30.87 3.74 1.31
CA ASP A 174 30.83 4.07 2.73
C ASP A 174 31.74 5.26 3.05
N VAL A 175 31.32 6.08 3.99
CA VAL A 175 32.11 7.17 4.57
C VAL A 175 31.92 7.18 6.08
N ALA A 176 33.02 7.20 6.81
CA ALA A 176 33.03 7.28 8.27
C ALA A 176 33.74 8.56 8.72
N ILE A 177 33.17 9.23 9.74
CA ILE A 177 33.72 10.43 10.35
C ILE A 177 34.10 10.12 11.80
N ASP A 178 35.32 10.48 12.21
CA ASP A 178 35.74 10.33 13.60
C ASP A 178 34.98 11.33 14.48
N PRO A 179 34.11 10.89 15.41
CA PRO A 179 33.31 11.81 16.22
C PRO A 179 34.15 12.62 17.20
N SER A 180 35.36 12.16 17.55
CA SER A 180 36.31 12.88 18.42
C SER A 180 37.13 13.92 17.66
N ASN A 181 37.31 13.73 16.35
CA ASN A 181 37.97 14.68 15.47
C ASN A 181 37.36 14.60 14.05
N PRO A 182 36.32 15.39 13.76
CA PRO A 182 35.59 15.30 12.49
C PRO A 182 36.39 15.72 11.25
N ASP A 183 37.64 16.18 11.41
CA ASP A 183 38.57 16.39 10.28
C ASP A 183 39.17 15.06 9.77
N ILE A 184 39.08 13.98 10.56
CA ILE A 184 39.47 12.64 10.15
C ILE A 184 38.29 11.92 9.53
N LEU A 185 38.42 11.56 8.25
CA LEU A 185 37.41 10.81 7.50
C LEU A 185 38.04 9.59 6.82
N TYR A 186 37.23 8.55 6.64
CA TYR A 186 37.56 7.38 5.84
C TYR A 186 36.51 7.20 4.74
N ALA A 187 36.95 6.84 3.54
CA ALA A 187 36.06 6.58 2.41
C ALA A 187 36.41 5.23 1.76
N ALA A 188 35.40 4.41 1.52
CA ALA A 188 35.50 3.11 0.87
C ALA A 188 35.15 3.22 -0.62
N ALA A 189 36.17 3.38 -1.47
CA ALA A 189 35.99 3.38 -2.92
C ALA A 189 35.61 1.98 -3.42
N TYR A 190 34.64 1.93 -4.34
CA TYR A 190 34.01 0.68 -4.78
C TYR A 190 33.82 0.67 -6.30
N GLN A 191 34.58 -0.16 -6.98
CA GLN A 191 34.47 -0.39 -8.42
C GLN A 191 33.46 -1.49 -8.70
N ARG A 192 32.38 -1.19 -9.43
CA ARG A 192 31.34 -2.19 -9.75
C ARG A 192 30.63 -1.94 -11.07
N ARG A 193 30.09 -3.02 -11.65
CA ARG A 193 29.16 -2.96 -12.78
C ARG A 193 28.25 -4.18 -12.84
N ARG A 194 26.96 -3.96 -13.03
CA ARG A 194 25.99 -5.02 -13.31
C ARG A 194 25.34 -4.84 -14.69
N HIS A 195 25.17 -5.95 -15.39
CA HIS A 195 24.30 -6.09 -16.56
C HIS A 195 23.37 -7.29 -16.33
N VAL A 196 22.41 -7.53 -17.23
CA VAL A 196 21.57 -8.76 -17.20
C VAL A 196 22.44 -10.02 -17.11
N PHE A 197 23.52 -10.06 -17.90
CA PHE A 197 24.34 -11.25 -18.08
C PHE A 197 25.47 -11.40 -17.05
N THR A 198 25.81 -10.39 -16.25
CA THR A 198 26.97 -10.48 -15.34
C THR A 198 26.96 -9.45 -14.22
N LEU A 199 27.72 -9.74 -13.18
CA LEU A 199 28.16 -8.80 -12.14
C LEU A 199 29.70 -8.82 -12.12
N ILE A 200 30.30 -7.63 -12.04
CA ILE A 200 31.69 -7.41 -11.63
C ILE A 200 31.63 -6.57 -10.36
N ASP A 201 32.05 -7.13 -9.23
CA ASP A 201 31.85 -6.53 -7.90
C ASP A 201 33.15 -6.06 -7.24
N GLY A 202 34.13 -5.71 -8.05
CA GLY A 202 35.41 -5.21 -7.57
C GLY A 202 36.42 -5.02 -8.70
N GLY A 203 37.58 -4.49 -8.33
CA GLY A 203 38.66 -4.24 -9.25
C GLY A 203 39.79 -3.42 -8.62
N PRO A 204 40.79 -3.02 -9.42
CA PRO A 204 42.00 -2.36 -8.92
C PRO A 204 41.76 -0.95 -8.35
N GLU A 205 40.60 -0.36 -8.63
CA GLU A 205 40.26 0.99 -8.17
C GLU A 205 39.60 1.00 -6.79
N SER A 206 39.04 -0.11 -6.32
CA SER A 206 38.51 -0.24 -4.95
C SER A 206 39.61 -0.05 -3.91
N ALA A 207 39.34 0.72 -2.86
CA ALA A 207 40.34 1.07 -1.84
C ALA A 207 39.73 1.77 -0.62
N ILE A 208 40.50 1.81 0.48
CA ILE A 208 40.23 2.71 1.61
C ILE A 208 41.08 3.98 1.44
N TYR A 209 40.42 5.14 1.52
CA TYR A 209 41.05 6.45 1.56
C TYR A 209 40.88 7.08 2.94
N LYS A 210 41.88 7.84 3.39
CA LYS A 210 41.84 8.62 4.64
C LYS A 210 42.10 10.10 4.37
N SER A 211 41.28 10.96 4.97
CA SER A 211 41.53 12.39 5.10
C SER A 211 41.82 12.74 6.56
N THR A 212 42.59 13.80 6.79
CA THR A 212 42.86 14.39 8.12
C THR A 212 42.65 15.90 8.14
N ASP A 213 41.98 16.43 7.11
CA ASP A 213 41.75 17.86 6.88
C ASP A 213 40.31 18.15 6.44
N GLY A 214 39.37 17.33 6.91
CA GLY A 214 37.94 17.52 6.63
C GLY A 214 37.59 17.23 5.17
N GLY A 215 38.32 16.33 4.50
CA GLY A 215 38.10 15.90 3.13
C GLY A 215 38.74 16.79 2.08
N ALA A 216 39.61 17.74 2.44
CA ALA A 216 40.29 18.58 1.46
C ALA A 216 41.35 17.78 0.67
N THR A 217 42.03 16.85 1.32
CA THR A 217 42.95 15.89 0.71
C THR A 217 42.69 14.46 1.21
N TRP A 218 43.04 13.48 0.37
CA TRP A 218 42.80 12.06 0.63
C TRP A 218 44.03 11.21 0.29
N ASN A 219 44.40 10.32 1.21
CA ASN A 219 45.50 9.38 1.05
C ASN A 219 44.95 7.95 0.88
N LYS A 220 45.37 7.25 -0.18
CA LYS A 220 45.03 5.83 -0.38
C LYS A 220 45.82 4.96 0.60
N LEU A 221 45.12 4.20 1.44
CA LEU A 221 45.73 3.28 2.40
C LEU A 221 46.15 1.97 1.72
N LYS A 222 47.24 1.37 2.19
CA LYS A 222 47.82 0.14 1.60
C LYS A 222 48.40 -0.83 2.64
N THR A 223 48.95 -0.31 3.73
CA THR A 223 49.70 -1.10 4.70
C THR A 223 48.80 -2.11 5.41
N GLY A 224 49.04 -3.41 5.18
CA GLY A 224 48.30 -4.51 5.79
C GLY A 224 46.94 -4.82 5.15
N LEU A 225 46.58 -4.12 4.06
CA LEU A 225 45.40 -4.41 3.25
C LEU A 225 45.73 -5.40 2.11
N PRO A 226 44.72 -6.03 1.47
CA PRO A 226 44.94 -6.90 0.32
C PRO A 226 45.70 -6.22 -0.82
N THR A 227 46.61 -6.97 -1.45
CA THR A 227 47.30 -6.56 -2.69
C THR A 227 46.55 -6.94 -3.96
N GLU A 228 45.58 -7.86 -3.83
CA GLU A 228 44.67 -8.28 -4.90
C GLU A 228 43.58 -7.22 -5.16
N ASP A 229 42.85 -7.37 -6.26
CA ASP A 229 41.67 -6.55 -6.53
C ASP A 229 40.64 -6.68 -5.38
N MET A 230 40.16 -5.55 -4.89
CA MET A 230 39.18 -5.48 -3.81
C MET A 230 37.77 -5.20 -4.35
N GLY A 231 36.76 -5.69 -3.63
CA GLY A 231 35.34 -5.43 -3.87
C GLY A 231 34.77 -4.43 -2.87
N ARG A 232 33.53 -4.67 -2.42
CA ARG A 232 32.87 -3.80 -1.46
C ARG A 232 33.60 -3.80 -0.11
N ILE A 233 33.64 -2.63 0.51
CA ILE A 233 34.26 -2.41 1.83
C ILE A 233 33.24 -1.73 2.75
N GLY A 234 32.98 -2.29 3.92
CA GLY A 234 32.24 -1.62 5.00
C GLY A 234 33.18 -1.12 6.08
N LEU A 235 32.89 0.03 6.69
CA LEU A 235 33.75 0.68 7.68
C LEU A 235 33.00 0.93 8.99
N ALA A 236 33.67 0.68 10.12
CA ALA A 236 33.18 1.11 11.43
C ALA A 236 34.33 1.66 12.29
N ILE A 237 34.17 2.90 12.76
CA ILE A 237 35.00 3.45 13.84
C ILE A 237 34.38 2.98 15.15
N SER A 238 35.18 2.45 16.08
CA SER A 238 34.66 2.01 17.37
C SER A 238 34.20 3.22 18.20
N PRO A 239 32.93 3.28 18.65
CA PRO A 239 32.50 4.34 19.56
C PRO A 239 33.18 4.26 20.93
N ALA A 240 33.63 3.06 21.33
CA ALA A 240 34.35 2.83 22.59
C ALA A 240 35.80 3.34 22.55
N ASP A 241 36.46 3.31 21.38
CA ASP A 241 37.79 3.89 21.16
C ASP A 241 37.98 4.33 19.69
N PRO A 242 37.94 5.64 19.39
CA PRO A 242 38.11 6.16 18.03
C PRO A 242 39.49 5.89 17.39
N ASN A 243 40.47 5.34 18.11
CA ASN A 243 41.71 4.85 17.50
C ASN A 243 41.53 3.55 16.72
N VAL A 244 40.47 2.80 17.03
CA VAL A 244 40.19 1.51 16.41
C VAL A 244 39.19 1.65 15.28
N VAL A 245 39.58 1.17 14.10
CA VAL A 245 38.74 1.12 12.90
C VAL A 245 38.66 -0.32 12.42
N TYR A 246 37.44 -0.79 12.17
CA TYR A 246 37.15 -2.10 11.58
C TYR A 246 36.77 -1.94 10.11
N ALA A 247 37.14 -2.93 9.32
CA ALA A 247 36.70 -3.04 7.94
C ALA A 247 36.33 -4.48 7.59
N THR A 248 35.22 -4.63 6.89
CA THR A 248 34.84 -5.82 6.12
C THR A 248 35.31 -5.60 4.70
N ILE A 249 36.13 -6.48 4.13
CA ILE A 249 36.69 -6.30 2.79
C ILE A 249 36.43 -7.55 1.96
N GLU A 250 35.74 -7.41 0.84
CA GLU A 250 35.75 -8.43 -0.21
C GLU A 250 37.00 -8.27 -1.09
N ALA A 251 37.63 -9.37 -1.50
CA ALA A 251 38.78 -9.32 -2.40
C ALA A 251 38.92 -10.63 -3.19
N ALA A 252 39.57 -10.54 -4.35
CA ALA A 252 39.87 -11.69 -5.18
C ALA A 252 40.75 -12.71 -4.44
N ASN A 253 40.77 -13.95 -4.94
CA ASN A 253 41.65 -15.02 -4.46
C ASN A 253 41.53 -15.32 -2.95
N GLY A 254 40.33 -15.10 -2.38
CA GLY A 254 40.05 -15.35 -0.96
C GLY A 254 40.87 -14.48 0.00
N LYS A 255 41.32 -13.28 -0.45
CA LYS A 255 42.12 -12.36 0.37
C LYS A 255 41.29 -11.36 1.18
N GLY A 256 39.97 -11.43 1.08
CA GLY A 256 39.02 -10.64 1.86
C GLY A 256 38.88 -11.10 3.33
N GLY A 257 37.95 -10.52 4.07
CA GLY A 257 37.65 -10.89 5.45
C GLY A 257 37.47 -9.69 6.37
N ILE A 258 37.67 -9.90 7.68
CA ILE A 258 37.63 -8.83 8.67
C ILE A 258 39.03 -8.27 8.90
N PHE A 259 39.13 -6.95 8.91
CA PHE A 259 40.35 -6.20 9.14
C PHE A 259 40.16 -5.22 10.31
N ARG A 260 41.24 -4.98 11.04
CA ARG A 260 41.27 -4.03 12.16
C ARG A 260 42.51 -3.16 12.04
N SER A 261 42.33 -1.87 12.28
CA SER A 261 43.42 -0.93 12.56
C SER A 261 43.28 -0.43 13.99
N SER A 262 44.40 -0.26 14.70
CA SER A 262 44.43 0.27 16.07
C SER A 262 45.13 1.62 16.17
N ASP A 263 45.48 2.22 15.03
CA ASP A 263 46.25 3.46 14.90
C ASP A 263 45.56 4.42 13.91
N LYS A 264 44.23 4.46 13.92
CA LYS A 264 43.41 5.30 13.04
C LYS A 264 43.67 5.03 11.56
N GLY A 265 43.82 3.78 11.14
CA GLY A 265 44.01 3.37 9.74
C GLY A 265 45.42 3.54 9.21
N GLY A 266 46.43 3.73 10.08
CA GLY A 266 47.84 3.76 9.68
C GLY A 266 48.34 2.39 9.24
N THR A 267 48.01 1.36 10.02
CA THR A 267 48.30 -0.05 9.75
C THR A 267 47.05 -0.91 9.96
N TRP A 268 46.87 -1.91 9.09
CA TRP A 268 45.76 -2.85 9.16
C TRP A 268 46.27 -4.27 9.43
N GLU A 269 45.47 -5.04 10.16
CA GLU A 269 45.68 -6.46 10.42
C GLU A 269 44.45 -7.21 9.91
N ARG A 270 44.66 -8.23 9.06
CA ARG A 270 43.61 -9.19 8.70
C ARG A 270 43.36 -10.11 9.89
N ARG A 271 42.15 -10.06 10.42
CA ARG A 271 41.73 -10.77 11.64
C ARG A 271 41.20 -12.17 11.34
N ASN A 272 40.54 -12.33 10.19
CA ASN A 272 40.04 -13.63 9.71
C ASN A 272 39.85 -13.65 8.18
N GLU A 273 39.38 -14.80 7.66
CA GLU A 273 39.12 -15.05 6.23
C GLU A 273 37.62 -15.21 5.91
N PHE A 274 36.73 -14.66 6.74
CA PHE A 274 35.28 -14.86 6.59
C PHE A 274 34.77 -14.31 5.25
N ASP A 275 34.07 -15.14 4.49
CA ASP A 275 33.39 -14.71 3.27
C ASP A 275 32.15 -13.89 3.62
N LEU A 276 32.12 -12.67 3.13
CA LEU A 276 31.13 -11.66 3.48
C LEU A 276 29.86 -11.76 2.64
N GLY A 277 29.96 -12.28 1.40
CA GLY A 277 28.94 -12.04 0.38
C GLY A 277 28.66 -10.56 0.20
N ALA A 278 29.72 -9.75 0.00
CA ALA A 278 29.65 -8.29 0.15
C ALA A 278 28.85 -7.61 -0.98
N MET A 279 28.60 -8.31 -2.09
CA MET A 279 27.65 -7.85 -3.12
C MET A 279 26.26 -7.54 -2.54
N TYR A 280 25.89 -8.24 -1.45
CA TYR A 280 24.59 -8.11 -0.82
C TYR A 280 24.67 -7.68 0.65
N TYR A 281 25.73 -8.09 1.37
CA TYR A 281 25.98 -7.66 2.75
C TYR A 281 27.25 -6.81 2.84
N GLY A 282 27.95 -6.85 3.98
CA GLY A 282 29.25 -6.21 4.15
C GLY A 282 29.25 -5.03 5.11
N GLN A 283 28.17 -4.76 5.85
CA GLN A 283 28.23 -3.82 6.96
C GLN A 283 28.86 -4.46 8.21
N VAL A 284 29.70 -3.68 8.90
CA VAL A 284 30.23 -4.00 10.23
C VAL A 284 29.72 -2.94 11.21
N VAL A 285 29.29 -3.37 12.40
CA VAL A 285 28.80 -2.51 13.47
C VAL A 285 29.64 -2.76 14.72
N ALA A 286 30.25 -1.72 15.27
CA ALA A 286 31.03 -1.81 16.50
C ALA A 286 30.14 -1.57 17.72
N ASP A 287 30.37 -2.33 18.79
CA ASP A 287 29.64 -2.16 20.05
C ASP A 287 29.93 -0.77 20.67
N PRO A 288 28.92 -0.05 21.19
CA PRO A 288 29.12 1.28 21.75
C PRO A 288 30.02 1.36 22.99
N LYS A 289 30.21 0.26 23.72
CA LYS A 289 30.94 0.22 25.01
C LYS A 289 32.09 -0.78 25.05
N ASN A 290 32.12 -1.78 24.16
CA ASN A 290 33.21 -2.76 24.08
C ASN A 290 33.95 -2.65 22.74
N VAL A 291 35.20 -2.17 22.80
CA VAL A 291 36.04 -1.95 21.61
C VAL A 291 36.29 -3.21 20.78
N ASP A 292 36.32 -4.39 21.41
CA ASP A 292 36.60 -5.66 20.74
C ASP A 292 35.34 -6.40 20.29
N ARG A 293 34.15 -5.90 20.66
CA ARG A 293 32.88 -6.51 20.21
C ARG A 293 32.40 -5.86 18.91
N ILE A 294 32.24 -6.68 17.89
CA ILE A 294 31.72 -6.25 16.58
C ILE A 294 30.67 -7.22 16.05
N TYR A 295 29.76 -6.70 15.25
CA TYR A 295 28.73 -7.44 14.54
C TYR A 295 28.96 -7.28 13.04
N VAL A 296 28.77 -8.36 12.29
CA VAL A 296 28.91 -8.38 10.83
C VAL A 296 27.59 -8.84 10.25
N MET A 297 26.98 -7.95 9.46
CA MET A 297 25.73 -8.21 8.75
C MET A 297 25.98 -9.24 7.64
N ASN A 298 25.15 -10.27 7.58
CA ASN A 298 25.25 -11.43 6.69
C ASN A 298 23.92 -12.20 6.70
N VAL A 299 23.77 -13.22 5.83
CA VAL A 299 22.66 -14.21 5.86
C VAL A 299 22.39 -14.66 7.29
N TYR A 300 23.45 -14.99 8.03
CA TYR A 300 23.40 -15.27 9.46
C TYR A 300 24.27 -14.26 10.18
N MET A 301 23.67 -13.39 11.00
CA MET A 301 24.40 -12.34 11.68
C MET A 301 25.53 -12.93 12.52
N ARG A 302 26.74 -12.38 12.33
CA ARG A 302 27.93 -12.79 13.07
C ARG A 302 28.30 -11.79 14.12
N VAL A 303 28.87 -12.28 15.21
CA VAL A 303 29.43 -11.46 16.28
C VAL A 303 30.81 -11.99 16.66
N SER A 304 31.69 -11.07 17.03
CA SER A 304 33.03 -11.32 17.57
C SER A 304 33.17 -10.56 18.87
N ASP A 305 33.90 -11.14 19.82
CA ASP A 305 34.28 -10.52 21.11
C ASP A 305 35.79 -10.33 21.24
N ASP A 306 36.55 -10.55 20.16
CA ASP A 306 38.00 -10.51 20.12
C ASP A 306 38.53 -9.66 18.95
N GLY A 307 37.77 -8.63 18.57
CA GLY A 307 38.12 -7.67 17.52
C GLY A 307 38.17 -8.32 16.14
N GLY A 308 37.27 -9.26 15.86
CA GLY A 308 37.10 -9.91 14.57
C GLY A 308 37.95 -11.15 14.32
N LYS A 309 38.67 -11.71 15.31
CA LYS A 309 39.47 -12.93 15.10
C LYS A 309 38.59 -14.17 14.99
N THR A 310 37.63 -14.30 15.89
CA THR A 310 36.64 -15.38 15.88
C THR A 310 35.24 -14.80 15.67
N LEU A 311 34.43 -15.50 14.87
CA LEU A 311 33.04 -15.15 14.58
C LEU A 311 32.13 -16.29 15.01
N HIS A 312 31.10 -15.98 15.77
CA HIS A 312 30.01 -16.90 16.11
C HIS A 312 28.69 -16.35 15.59
N ARG A 313 27.73 -17.26 15.34
CA ARG A 313 26.37 -16.86 14.95
C ARG A 313 25.62 -16.38 16.19
N ILE A 314 24.81 -15.35 16.02
CA ILE A 314 23.80 -15.01 17.01
C ILE A 314 22.61 -15.99 16.91
N ASN A 315 21.75 -16.06 17.92
CA ASN A 315 20.57 -16.92 17.85
C ASN A 315 19.52 -16.32 16.90
N GLU A 316 19.29 -16.96 15.76
CA GLU A 316 18.29 -16.52 14.76
C GLU A 316 17.25 -17.62 14.48
N ALA A 317 17.13 -18.63 15.36
CA ALA A 317 16.28 -19.80 15.10
C ALA A 317 14.79 -19.46 14.86
N ASN A 318 14.31 -18.33 15.40
CA ASN A 318 12.92 -17.86 15.29
C ASN A 318 12.84 -16.44 14.70
N HIS A 319 13.82 -16.07 13.88
CA HIS A 319 13.89 -14.80 13.17
C HIS A 319 14.28 -15.05 11.71
N HIS A 320 13.99 -14.10 10.82
CA HIS A 320 14.44 -14.17 9.43
C HIS A 320 15.97 -14.02 9.36
N GLY A 321 16.61 -14.61 8.36
CA GLY A 321 18.02 -14.37 8.05
C GLY A 321 18.22 -13.06 7.26
N ASP A 322 19.32 -12.94 6.53
CA ASP A 322 19.57 -11.84 5.58
C ASP A 322 19.55 -10.46 6.23
N ASN A 323 20.49 -10.28 7.16
CA ASN A 323 20.58 -9.10 7.98
C ASN A 323 21.34 -7.99 7.26
N HIS A 324 20.79 -6.78 7.29
CA HIS A 324 21.33 -5.62 6.57
C HIS A 324 21.62 -4.43 7.48
N ALA A 325 20.90 -4.28 8.60
CA ALA A 325 21.06 -3.15 9.51
C ALA A 325 20.94 -3.58 10.97
N LEU A 326 21.83 -3.05 11.81
CA LEU A 326 21.77 -3.23 13.27
C LEU A 326 21.97 -1.87 13.95
N TRP A 327 21.06 -1.53 14.85
CA TRP A 327 21.24 -0.44 15.81
C TRP A 327 21.31 -1.01 17.22
N ILE A 328 22.32 -0.57 17.98
CA ILE A 328 22.55 -0.97 19.37
C ILE A 328 22.34 0.27 20.23
N ASP A 329 21.52 0.16 21.28
CA ASP A 329 21.28 1.28 22.18
C ASP A 329 22.58 1.65 22.93
N PRO A 330 23.11 2.87 22.74
CA PRO A 330 24.38 3.27 23.36
C PRO A 330 24.28 3.37 24.88
N ASN A 331 23.08 3.51 25.43
CA ASN A 331 22.87 3.54 26.88
C ASN A 331 22.66 2.13 27.44
N ASN A 332 22.13 1.20 26.65
CA ASN A 332 21.89 -0.19 27.02
C ASN A 332 22.26 -1.16 25.88
N THR A 333 23.48 -1.69 25.88
CA THR A 333 23.96 -2.61 24.83
C THR A 333 23.31 -3.99 24.85
N ASP A 334 22.28 -4.20 25.69
CA ASP A 334 21.41 -5.38 25.64
C ASP A 334 20.25 -5.22 24.64
N TYR A 335 19.93 -3.98 24.24
CA TYR A 335 18.81 -3.68 23.36
C TYR A 335 19.24 -3.44 21.91
N TYR A 336 18.65 -4.21 20.98
CA TYR A 336 18.91 -4.14 19.54
C TYR A 336 17.65 -3.82 18.75
N LEU A 337 17.83 -3.04 17.68
CA LEU A 337 16.93 -3.04 16.52
C LEU A 337 17.68 -3.68 15.35
N LEU A 338 17.06 -4.68 14.73
CA LEU A 338 17.60 -5.45 13.62
C LEU A 338 16.69 -5.29 12.40
N GLY A 339 17.31 -5.05 11.25
CA GLY A 339 16.68 -4.95 9.94
C GLY A 339 17.22 -6.04 9.03
N SER A 340 16.33 -6.80 8.43
CA SER A 340 16.61 -7.93 7.53
C SER A 340 15.70 -7.91 6.30
N ASP A 341 15.82 -8.90 5.40
CA ASP A 341 14.85 -9.14 4.31
C ASP A 341 13.44 -9.52 4.82
N GLY A 342 13.34 -10.00 6.07
CA GLY A 342 12.06 -10.29 6.72
C GLY A 342 11.46 -9.10 7.46
N GLY A 343 12.19 -8.00 7.62
CA GLY A 343 11.72 -6.76 8.24
C GLY A 343 12.39 -6.39 9.55
N VAL A 344 11.63 -5.76 10.46
CA VAL A 344 12.15 -5.23 11.72
C VAL A 344 11.92 -6.21 12.87
N ALA A 345 12.99 -6.55 13.57
CA ALA A 345 12.93 -7.23 14.86
C ALA A 345 13.67 -6.43 15.93
N GLU A 346 13.29 -6.63 17.19
CA GLU A 346 14.00 -6.07 18.34
C GLU A 346 14.36 -7.17 19.34
N SER A 347 15.41 -6.94 20.11
CA SER A 347 15.83 -7.84 21.19
C SER A 347 16.18 -7.02 22.43
N PHE A 348 15.87 -7.55 23.61
CA PHE A 348 16.19 -6.94 24.91
C PHE A 348 17.25 -7.72 25.70
N ASP A 349 17.82 -8.76 25.10
CA ASP A 349 18.72 -9.72 25.73
C ASP A 349 19.91 -10.08 24.82
N ARG A 350 20.39 -9.10 24.05
CA ARG A 350 21.51 -9.24 23.12
C ARG A 350 21.30 -10.27 22.01
N GLY A 351 20.09 -10.35 21.46
CA GLY A 351 19.74 -11.23 20.35
C GLY A 351 19.63 -12.70 20.78
N ALA A 352 19.40 -12.98 22.07
CA ALA A 352 19.06 -14.32 22.51
C ALA A 352 17.59 -14.65 22.19
N SER A 353 16.70 -13.66 22.24
CA SER A 353 15.32 -13.72 21.80
C SER A 353 14.91 -12.47 21.00
N TRP A 354 13.89 -12.60 20.15
CA TRP A 354 13.46 -11.58 19.20
C TRP A 354 11.96 -11.32 19.28
N SER A 355 11.58 -10.04 19.13
CA SER A 355 10.21 -9.56 18.97
C SER A 355 10.07 -8.94 17.58
N PHE A 356 9.23 -9.54 16.73
CA PHE A 356 9.06 -9.13 15.33
C PHE A 356 7.90 -8.14 15.15
N LYS A 357 8.08 -7.15 14.26
CA LYS A 357 7.08 -6.10 13.97
C LYS A 357 6.19 -6.48 12.78
N ALA A 358 5.22 -7.38 13.00
CA ALA A 358 4.31 -7.91 11.97
C ALA A 358 3.19 -6.94 11.49
N ASN A 359 3.48 -5.64 11.43
CA ASN A 359 2.51 -4.58 11.10
C ASN A 359 3.04 -3.54 10.11
N LEU A 360 4.16 -3.86 9.45
CA LEU A 360 4.75 -3.05 8.39
C LEU A 360 4.54 -3.75 7.03
N PRO A 361 3.62 -3.28 6.18
CA PRO A 361 3.25 -3.94 4.92
C PRO A 361 4.20 -3.54 3.78
N THR A 362 5.40 -4.09 3.83
CA THR A 362 6.53 -3.76 2.93
C THR A 362 7.02 -4.95 2.11
N VAL A 363 6.16 -5.95 1.89
CA VAL A 363 6.51 -7.17 1.15
C VAL A 363 6.83 -6.86 -0.31
N GLN A 364 7.84 -7.52 -0.86
CA GLN A 364 8.36 -7.33 -2.21
C GLN A 364 7.88 -8.46 -3.14
N PHE A 365 6.72 -8.27 -3.79
CA PHE A 365 6.17 -9.25 -4.73
C PHE A 365 6.77 -9.11 -6.12
N TYR A 366 7.15 -10.25 -6.71
CA TYR A 366 7.62 -10.33 -8.10
C TYR A 366 6.47 -10.41 -9.11
N ASP A 367 5.35 -10.98 -8.70
CA ASP A 367 4.23 -11.30 -9.59
C ASP A 367 2.88 -11.34 -8.88
N VAL A 368 1.78 -11.40 -9.64
CA VAL A 368 0.44 -11.65 -9.13
C VAL A 368 -0.35 -12.65 -9.98
N ALA A 369 -1.03 -13.57 -9.32
CA ALA A 369 -2.09 -14.41 -9.87
C ALA A 369 -3.36 -14.32 -9.04
N VAL A 370 -4.49 -14.66 -9.66
CA VAL A 370 -5.80 -14.68 -9.00
C VAL A 370 -6.51 -15.99 -9.32
N ASP A 371 -7.33 -16.47 -8.38
CA ASP A 371 -8.20 -17.62 -8.60
C ASP A 371 -9.62 -17.18 -9.03
N ASN A 372 -10.52 -18.15 -9.20
CA ASN A 372 -11.94 -17.91 -9.50
C ASN A 372 -12.87 -18.19 -8.31
N ALA A 373 -12.35 -18.30 -7.08
CA ALA A 373 -13.13 -18.68 -5.90
C ALA A 373 -14.32 -17.72 -5.66
N VAL A 374 -15.37 -18.25 -5.01
CA VAL A 374 -16.59 -17.52 -4.66
C VAL A 374 -16.88 -17.65 -3.17
N PRO A 375 -17.46 -16.63 -2.51
CA PRO A 375 -17.90 -15.36 -3.09
C PRO A 375 -16.76 -14.37 -3.37
N PHE A 376 -15.57 -14.58 -2.81
CA PHE A 376 -14.40 -13.71 -2.98
C PHE A 376 -13.23 -14.55 -3.48
N TYR A 377 -12.52 -14.02 -4.48
CA TYR A 377 -11.33 -14.65 -5.04
C TYR A 377 -10.11 -14.42 -4.13
N ASN A 378 -9.09 -15.23 -4.30
CA ASN A 378 -7.78 -15.07 -3.68
C ASN A 378 -6.77 -14.44 -4.62
N VAL A 379 -5.79 -13.77 -4.03
CA VAL A 379 -4.62 -13.14 -4.67
C VAL A 379 -3.39 -13.90 -4.20
N CYS A 380 -2.58 -14.34 -5.16
CA CYS A 380 -1.39 -15.14 -4.93
C CYS A 380 -0.17 -14.49 -5.58
N GLY A 381 1.02 -14.67 -4.99
CA GLY A 381 2.26 -14.30 -5.64
C GLY A 381 3.48 -14.64 -4.82
N GLY A 382 4.62 -14.69 -5.50
CA GLY A 382 5.92 -14.94 -4.91
C GLY A 382 6.65 -13.67 -4.49
N THR A 383 7.47 -13.76 -3.44
CA THR A 383 8.17 -12.64 -2.84
C THR A 383 9.68 -12.83 -2.76
N GLN A 384 10.43 -11.73 -2.71
CA GLN A 384 11.86 -11.76 -2.39
C GLN A 384 12.09 -12.32 -0.98
N ASP A 385 12.86 -13.40 -0.88
CA ASP A 385 13.32 -14.10 0.34
C ASP A 385 12.22 -14.57 1.34
N ASN A 386 10.95 -14.25 1.10
CA ASN A 386 9.86 -14.43 2.06
C ASN A 386 8.77 -15.37 1.56
N TYR A 387 9.08 -16.41 0.76
CA TYR A 387 8.12 -17.42 0.30
C TYR A 387 7.10 -16.92 -0.74
N SER A 388 6.24 -17.83 -1.19
CA SER A 388 5.03 -17.49 -1.95
C SER A 388 3.80 -17.50 -1.06
N TRP A 389 2.91 -16.53 -1.24
CA TRP A 389 1.73 -16.32 -0.40
C TRP A 389 0.45 -16.25 -1.22
N CYS A 390 -0.64 -16.70 -0.62
CA CYS A 390 -2.01 -16.50 -1.09
C CYS A 390 -2.90 -15.96 0.03
N GLY A 391 -3.86 -15.11 -0.31
CA GLY A 391 -4.84 -14.56 0.64
C GLY A 391 -6.05 -13.94 -0.06
N PRO A 392 -7.13 -13.65 0.68
CA PRO A 392 -8.38 -13.23 0.08
C PRO A 392 -8.35 -11.77 -0.39
N SER A 393 -9.03 -11.47 -1.51
CA SER A 393 -9.27 -10.09 -1.97
C SER A 393 -10.10 -9.25 -0.99
N ARG A 394 -10.93 -9.92 -0.19
CA ARG A 394 -11.73 -9.38 0.93
C ARG A 394 -12.27 -10.50 1.81
N THR A 395 -12.64 -10.18 3.04
CA THR A 395 -13.26 -11.11 4.00
C THR A 395 -14.74 -10.76 4.28
N LYS A 396 -15.44 -11.64 5.00
CA LYS A 396 -16.75 -11.33 5.59
C LYS A 396 -16.64 -10.59 6.93
N ASN A 397 -15.44 -10.34 7.42
CA ASN A 397 -15.21 -9.79 8.74
C ASN A 397 -15.21 -8.27 8.68
N ILE A 398 -15.88 -7.60 9.62
CA ILE A 398 -15.84 -6.13 9.71
C ILE A 398 -14.43 -5.61 10.02
N ASN A 399 -13.58 -6.47 10.57
CA ASN A 399 -12.19 -6.16 10.93
C ASN A 399 -11.25 -6.11 9.71
N GLY A 400 -11.71 -6.46 8.51
CA GLY A 400 -10.89 -6.46 7.30
C GLY A 400 -10.18 -7.81 7.04
N ILE A 401 -9.06 -7.74 6.32
CA ILE A 401 -8.13 -8.84 6.07
C ILE A 401 -7.01 -8.76 7.12
N VAL A 402 -6.70 -9.86 7.78
CA VAL A 402 -5.64 -9.95 8.79
C VAL A 402 -4.50 -10.85 8.32
N ASN A 403 -3.34 -10.76 8.98
CA ASN A 403 -2.18 -11.59 8.65
C ASN A 403 -2.49 -13.11 8.64
N SER A 404 -3.38 -13.59 9.51
CA SER A 404 -3.77 -15.00 9.57
C SER A 404 -4.73 -15.45 8.45
N ASP A 405 -5.22 -14.53 7.61
CA ASP A 405 -5.98 -14.89 6.40
C ASP A 405 -5.05 -15.28 5.24
N TRP A 406 -3.74 -14.99 5.35
CA TRP A 406 -2.72 -15.34 4.37
C TRP A 406 -2.04 -16.67 4.71
N TYR A 407 -1.71 -17.45 3.69
CA TYR A 407 -1.02 -18.73 3.84
C TYR A 407 0.11 -18.89 2.82
N VAL A 408 1.12 -19.67 3.19
CA VAL A 408 2.29 -19.99 2.34
C VAL A 408 1.93 -21.13 1.39
N THR A 409 2.36 -21.04 0.14
CA THR A 409 2.21 -22.12 -0.86
C THR A 409 3.50 -22.90 -1.11
N THR A 410 4.65 -22.21 -1.16
CA THR A 410 5.99 -22.82 -1.27
C THR A 410 7.05 -21.94 -0.60
N GLY A 411 8.13 -22.57 -0.12
CA GLY A 411 9.30 -21.90 0.47
C GLY A 411 10.28 -21.28 -0.55
N GLY A 412 11.39 -20.71 -0.06
CA GLY A 412 12.41 -19.99 -0.85
C GLY A 412 12.05 -18.53 -1.17
N ASP A 413 12.78 -17.89 -2.09
CA ASP A 413 12.23 -16.73 -2.81
C ASP A 413 11.02 -17.25 -3.60
N GLY A 414 9.87 -16.60 -3.48
CA GLY A 414 8.74 -16.88 -4.37
C GLY A 414 8.86 -16.08 -5.67
N PHE A 415 8.49 -16.65 -6.81
CA PHE A 415 8.39 -15.94 -8.10
C PHE A 415 6.99 -16.01 -8.71
N ARG A 416 6.87 -16.59 -9.91
CA ARG A 416 5.57 -16.81 -10.55
C ARG A 416 4.70 -17.74 -9.71
N SER A 417 3.44 -17.38 -9.63
CA SER A 417 2.38 -18.24 -9.14
C SER A 417 1.28 -18.34 -10.18
N GLN A 418 0.58 -19.47 -10.24
CA GLN A 418 -0.61 -19.67 -11.05
C GLN A 418 -1.61 -20.51 -10.26
N VAL A 419 -2.90 -20.22 -10.38
CA VAL A 419 -3.96 -21.01 -9.72
C VAL A 419 -4.80 -21.68 -10.79
N ASP A 420 -5.09 -22.97 -10.64
CA ASP A 420 -5.97 -23.69 -11.56
C ASP A 420 -7.34 -22.99 -11.62
N PRO A 421 -7.80 -22.53 -12.80
CA PRO A 421 -9.01 -21.72 -12.92
C PRO A 421 -10.30 -22.50 -12.57
N GLU A 422 -10.25 -23.84 -12.54
CA GLU A 422 -11.38 -24.70 -12.14
C GLU A 422 -11.20 -25.30 -10.72
N ASP A 423 -10.00 -25.26 -10.15
CA ASP A 423 -9.72 -25.69 -8.78
C ASP A 423 -8.84 -24.69 -8.01
N PRO A 424 -9.42 -23.82 -7.16
CA PRO A 424 -8.66 -22.81 -6.41
C PRO A 424 -7.67 -23.41 -5.39
N ASN A 425 -7.73 -24.71 -5.12
CA ASN A 425 -6.79 -25.37 -4.20
C ASN A 425 -5.57 -25.93 -4.92
N THR A 426 -5.59 -26.09 -6.24
CA THR A 426 -4.42 -26.51 -7.02
C THR A 426 -3.65 -25.26 -7.43
N ILE A 427 -2.53 -25.02 -6.75
CA ILE A 427 -1.71 -23.81 -6.91
C ILE A 427 -0.32 -24.21 -7.38
N TYR A 428 0.20 -23.51 -8.38
CA TYR A 428 1.56 -23.65 -8.84
C TYR A 428 2.37 -22.48 -8.34
N SER A 429 3.53 -22.74 -7.75
CA SER A 429 4.40 -21.69 -7.22
C SER A 429 5.86 -22.03 -7.47
N GLU A 430 6.67 -21.00 -7.65
CA GLU A 430 8.09 -21.13 -7.96
C GLU A 430 9.00 -20.79 -6.77
N SER A 431 10.19 -21.37 -6.81
CA SER A 431 11.38 -20.90 -6.10
C SER A 431 12.59 -20.81 -7.03
N GLN A 432 13.76 -20.47 -6.49
CA GLN A 432 14.91 -20.00 -7.27
C GLN A 432 15.32 -21.01 -8.35
N TYR A 433 15.79 -20.50 -9.49
CA TYR A 433 16.25 -21.32 -10.62
C TYR A 433 15.14 -22.21 -11.21
N GLY A 434 13.92 -21.65 -11.29
CA GLY A 434 12.77 -22.28 -11.93
C GLY A 434 12.29 -23.55 -11.22
N VAL A 435 12.60 -23.74 -9.94
CA VAL A 435 12.03 -24.84 -9.17
C VAL A 435 10.53 -24.60 -9.09
N LEU A 436 9.75 -25.52 -9.66
CA LEU A 436 8.30 -25.41 -9.77
C LEU A 436 7.62 -26.44 -8.87
N VAL A 437 6.69 -25.99 -8.03
CA VAL A 437 5.91 -26.81 -7.10
C VAL A 437 4.43 -26.73 -7.45
N ARG A 438 3.74 -27.88 -7.40
CA ARG A 438 2.27 -27.95 -7.33
C ARG A 438 1.87 -28.19 -5.88
N HIS A 439 1.13 -27.25 -5.32
CA HIS A 439 0.61 -27.23 -3.96
C HIS A 439 -0.90 -27.52 -3.97
N ASP A 440 -1.36 -28.47 -3.13
CA ASP A 440 -2.79 -28.68 -2.85
C ASP A 440 -3.16 -28.06 -1.50
N HIS A 441 -3.89 -26.95 -1.53
CA HIS A 441 -4.28 -26.20 -0.32
C HIS A 441 -5.15 -27.01 0.65
N ARG A 442 -5.87 -28.04 0.18
CA ARG A 442 -6.74 -28.85 1.05
C ARG A 442 -5.95 -29.75 1.97
N THR A 443 -4.83 -30.28 1.47
CA THR A 443 -4.02 -31.30 2.14
C THR A 443 -2.69 -30.75 2.64
N GLY A 444 -2.22 -29.64 2.07
CA GLY A 444 -0.88 -29.10 2.26
C GLY A 444 0.20 -29.86 1.51
N GLU A 445 -0.16 -30.76 0.56
CA GLU A 445 0.81 -31.51 -0.23
C GLU A 445 1.55 -30.59 -1.21
N GLU A 446 2.88 -30.71 -1.25
CA GLU A 446 3.74 -30.05 -2.22
C GLU A 446 4.47 -31.10 -3.08
N LEU A 447 4.33 -30.99 -4.40
CA LEU A 447 5.02 -31.83 -5.36
C LEU A 447 5.92 -30.98 -6.25
N VAL A 448 7.22 -31.26 -6.26
CA VAL A 448 8.16 -30.64 -7.21
C VAL A 448 7.91 -31.23 -8.60
N ILE A 449 7.54 -30.38 -9.55
CA ILE A 449 7.15 -30.74 -10.91
C ILE A 449 8.04 -30.05 -11.97
N GLN A 450 9.21 -29.53 -11.60
CA GLN A 450 10.14 -28.92 -12.55
C GLN A 450 10.57 -29.95 -13.64
N PRO A 451 10.43 -29.63 -14.94
CA PRO A 451 10.90 -30.48 -16.04
C PRO A 451 12.40 -30.80 -15.91
N GLN A 452 12.78 -32.02 -16.27
CA GLN A 452 14.18 -32.48 -16.26
C GLN A 452 14.68 -32.73 -17.69
N GLU A 453 15.99 -32.64 -17.90
CA GLU A 453 16.61 -33.03 -19.16
C GLU A 453 16.46 -34.53 -19.45
N GLY A 454 16.37 -34.87 -20.73
CA GLY A 454 16.46 -36.25 -21.18
C GLY A 454 17.87 -36.81 -21.01
N LYS A 455 17.99 -38.15 -21.00
CA LYS A 455 19.29 -38.83 -20.88
C LYS A 455 20.26 -38.38 -21.98
N GLY A 456 21.35 -37.74 -21.58
CA GLY A 456 22.42 -37.30 -22.49
C GLY A 456 22.17 -35.94 -23.16
N GLU A 457 21.08 -35.26 -22.85
CA GLU A 457 20.88 -33.87 -23.27
C GLU A 457 21.76 -32.90 -22.45
N PRO A 458 22.13 -31.73 -23.01
CA PRO A 458 22.80 -30.68 -22.25
C PRO A 458 21.95 -30.20 -21.06
N PRO A 459 22.58 -29.70 -19.98
CA PRO A 459 21.86 -29.11 -18.86
C PRO A 459 20.95 -27.96 -19.29
N LEU A 460 19.74 -27.92 -18.72
CA LEU A 460 18.81 -26.82 -18.90
C LEU A 460 19.33 -25.55 -18.20
N ARG A 461 19.06 -24.39 -18.79
CA ARG A 461 19.30 -23.11 -18.14
C ARG A 461 17.98 -22.54 -17.67
N TRP A 462 17.85 -22.43 -16.35
CA TRP A 462 16.68 -21.83 -15.70
C TRP A 462 17.00 -20.40 -15.30
N ASN A 463 16.05 -19.51 -15.52
CA ASN A 463 16.15 -18.17 -14.95
C ASN A 463 15.90 -18.26 -13.44
N TRP A 464 16.30 -17.22 -12.70
CA TRP A 464 15.95 -17.07 -11.29
C TRP A 464 14.44 -16.98 -11.10
N ASP A 465 13.76 -16.27 -12.00
CA ASP A 465 12.30 -16.14 -12.14
C ASP A 465 11.94 -16.68 -13.54
N SER A 466 11.37 -17.88 -13.62
CA SER A 466 11.06 -18.54 -14.89
C SER A 466 9.58 -18.33 -15.25
N PRO A 467 9.21 -18.19 -16.53
CA PRO A 467 7.82 -17.93 -16.86
C PRO A 467 6.99 -19.22 -16.90
N LEU A 468 5.85 -19.18 -16.21
CA LEU A 468 4.84 -20.24 -16.12
C LEU A 468 3.46 -19.69 -16.53
N ILE A 469 2.74 -20.41 -17.38
CA ILE A 469 1.33 -20.12 -17.68
C ILE A 469 0.47 -21.40 -17.67
N ILE A 470 -0.81 -21.23 -17.35
CA ILE A 470 -1.86 -22.22 -17.63
C ILE A 470 -2.50 -21.88 -18.97
N SER A 471 -2.73 -22.87 -19.82
CA SER A 471 -3.37 -22.65 -21.12
C SER A 471 -4.82 -22.15 -20.94
N PRO A 472 -5.26 -21.12 -21.69
CA PRO A 472 -6.67 -20.71 -21.69
C PRO A 472 -7.62 -21.75 -22.34
N TYR A 473 -7.08 -22.81 -22.97
CA TYR A 473 -7.87 -23.87 -23.61
C TYR A 473 -7.98 -25.15 -22.79
N SER A 474 -7.12 -25.32 -21.78
CA SER A 474 -7.17 -26.46 -20.88
C SER A 474 -6.53 -26.10 -19.54
N HIS A 475 -7.32 -26.15 -18.48
CA HIS A 475 -6.86 -25.86 -17.13
C HIS A 475 -5.79 -26.85 -16.60
N THR A 476 -5.67 -28.03 -17.22
CA THR A 476 -4.63 -29.01 -16.88
C THR A 476 -3.34 -28.84 -17.69
N ARG A 477 -3.34 -27.97 -18.70
CA ARG A 477 -2.17 -27.74 -19.57
C ARG A 477 -1.31 -26.61 -19.03
N LEU A 478 -0.06 -26.93 -18.74
CA LEU A 478 0.95 -25.97 -18.29
C LEU A 478 1.99 -25.76 -19.38
N TYR A 479 2.47 -24.52 -19.51
CA TYR A 479 3.71 -24.21 -20.22
C TYR A 479 4.71 -23.59 -19.26
N PHE A 480 5.94 -24.09 -19.30
CA PHE A 480 7.01 -23.65 -18.41
C PHE A 480 8.34 -23.59 -19.15
N ALA A 481 9.16 -22.58 -18.88
CA ALA A 481 10.30 -22.26 -19.73
C ALA A 481 11.66 -22.18 -19.02
N ALA A 482 12.63 -22.84 -19.65
CA ALA A 482 14.07 -22.72 -19.43
C ALA A 482 14.67 -21.90 -20.60
N ASN A 483 15.81 -22.32 -21.15
CA ASN A 483 16.27 -21.90 -22.49
C ASN A 483 15.40 -22.46 -23.63
N ARG A 484 14.52 -23.42 -23.34
CA ARG A 484 13.50 -23.99 -24.24
C ARG A 484 12.15 -24.10 -23.52
N LEU A 485 11.07 -24.22 -24.29
CA LEU A 485 9.70 -24.31 -23.78
C LEU A 485 9.27 -25.76 -23.56
N PHE A 486 8.66 -26.03 -22.42
CA PHE A 486 8.04 -27.31 -22.09
C PHE A 486 6.53 -27.18 -21.99
N ARG A 487 5.83 -28.26 -22.30
CA ARG A 487 4.38 -28.41 -22.11
C ARG A 487 4.08 -29.65 -21.27
N SER A 488 3.18 -29.50 -20.32
CA SER A 488 2.47 -30.60 -19.66
C SER A 488 0.99 -30.50 -20.02
N ASP A 489 0.31 -31.64 -20.18
CA ASP A 489 -1.14 -31.72 -20.42
C ASP A 489 -1.88 -32.27 -19.17
N ASP A 490 -1.15 -32.56 -18.10
CA ASP A 490 -1.55 -33.30 -16.90
C ASP A 490 -1.05 -32.62 -15.60
N ARG A 491 -1.14 -31.30 -15.53
CA ARG A 491 -0.81 -30.50 -14.33
C ARG A 491 0.63 -30.67 -13.83
N GLY A 492 1.56 -30.95 -14.72
CA GLY A 492 2.99 -31.09 -14.43
C GLY A 492 3.44 -32.51 -14.06
N ASP A 493 2.56 -33.51 -14.13
CA ASP A 493 2.95 -34.91 -13.87
C ASP A 493 3.92 -35.43 -14.96
N THR A 494 3.71 -35.02 -16.22
CA THR A 494 4.63 -35.31 -17.33
C THR A 494 4.88 -34.08 -18.21
N TRP A 495 6.12 -33.97 -18.71
CA TRP A 495 6.55 -32.83 -19.53
C TRP A 495 7.12 -33.28 -20.88
N LYS A 496 6.86 -32.48 -21.92
CA LYS A 496 7.42 -32.64 -23.26
C LYS A 496 8.02 -31.32 -23.74
N PRO A 497 9.25 -31.32 -24.29
CA PRO A 497 9.77 -30.12 -24.94
C PRO A 497 8.96 -29.83 -26.20
N VAL A 498 8.54 -28.56 -26.36
CA VAL A 498 7.83 -28.06 -27.56
C VAL A 498 8.68 -27.06 -28.34
N SER A 499 9.97 -26.93 -27.99
CA SER A 499 10.97 -26.18 -28.74
C SER A 499 12.38 -26.72 -28.51
N GLY A 500 13.31 -26.33 -29.39
CA GLY A 500 14.75 -26.32 -29.08
C GLY A 500 15.14 -25.10 -28.24
N ASP A 501 16.44 -24.80 -28.15
CA ASP A 501 16.92 -23.56 -27.52
C ASP A 501 16.50 -22.34 -28.35
N LEU A 502 15.66 -21.48 -27.77
CA LEU A 502 15.07 -20.33 -28.46
C LEU A 502 15.88 -19.03 -28.29
N THR A 503 17.04 -19.10 -27.64
CA THR A 503 17.87 -17.95 -27.27
C THR A 503 18.91 -17.64 -28.35
N ARG A 504 19.68 -16.56 -28.20
CA ARG A 504 20.81 -16.23 -29.08
C ARG A 504 22.02 -17.13 -28.88
N GLN A 505 22.06 -17.91 -27.79
CA GLN A 505 23.16 -18.82 -27.45
C GLN A 505 24.53 -18.10 -27.38
N VAL A 506 24.53 -16.90 -26.78
CA VAL A 506 25.73 -16.08 -26.58
C VAL A 506 26.45 -16.50 -25.29
N ASP A 507 27.77 -16.65 -25.38
CA ASP A 507 28.60 -16.85 -24.18
C ASP A 507 28.82 -15.53 -23.44
N ARG A 508 28.13 -15.38 -22.30
CA ARG A 508 28.22 -14.18 -21.43
C ARG A 508 29.65 -13.82 -21.03
N ASN A 509 30.56 -14.79 -20.95
CA ASN A 509 31.92 -14.54 -20.48
C ASN A 509 32.82 -13.89 -21.53
N LYS A 510 32.34 -13.74 -22.78
CA LYS A 510 33.04 -13.03 -23.86
C LYS A 510 32.54 -11.60 -24.04
N LEU A 511 31.48 -11.20 -23.33
CA LEU A 511 30.90 -9.88 -23.41
C LEU A 511 31.75 -8.89 -22.60
N PRO A 512 32.15 -7.74 -23.18
CA PRO A 512 32.96 -6.76 -22.48
C PRO A 512 32.13 -5.99 -21.44
N VAL A 513 32.74 -5.70 -20.30
CA VAL A 513 32.20 -4.87 -19.23
C VAL A 513 33.29 -3.89 -18.80
N MET A 514 32.95 -2.60 -18.69
CA MET A 514 33.94 -1.54 -18.45
C MET A 514 35.09 -1.57 -19.48
N GLY A 515 34.75 -1.75 -20.77
CA GLY A 515 35.71 -1.70 -21.88
C GLY A 515 36.62 -2.94 -22.06
N LYS A 516 36.47 -3.99 -21.26
CA LYS A 516 37.27 -5.22 -21.38
C LYS A 516 36.50 -6.50 -21.06
N VAL A 517 37.02 -7.65 -21.49
CA VAL A 517 36.55 -8.96 -21.01
C VAL A 517 37.25 -9.29 -19.70
N TRP A 518 36.49 -9.57 -18.66
CA TRP A 518 37.02 -9.90 -17.33
C TRP A 518 37.35 -11.39 -17.21
N GLY A 519 38.47 -11.70 -16.54
CA GLY A 519 38.86 -13.07 -16.22
C GLY A 519 37.89 -13.77 -15.25
N PRO A 520 37.97 -15.09 -15.09
CA PRO A 520 37.13 -15.84 -14.14
C PRO A 520 37.37 -15.45 -12.67
N ASP A 521 38.57 -14.97 -12.33
CA ASP A 521 38.98 -14.65 -10.96
C ASP A 521 38.61 -13.22 -10.52
N ALA A 522 37.84 -12.50 -11.36
CA ALA A 522 37.34 -11.19 -10.98
C ALA A 522 36.41 -11.28 -9.76
N VAL A 523 36.45 -10.27 -8.89
CA VAL A 523 35.72 -10.26 -7.63
C VAL A 523 34.22 -10.53 -7.85
N ALA A 524 33.74 -11.58 -7.19
CA ALA A 524 32.35 -12.07 -7.24
C ALA A 524 31.74 -12.18 -8.65
N LYS A 525 32.54 -12.50 -9.68
CA LYS A 525 32.08 -12.55 -11.06
C LYS A 525 30.85 -13.44 -11.22
N ASN A 526 29.78 -12.87 -11.77
CA ASN A 526 28.47 -13.53 -11.98
C ASN A 526 27.76 -14.02 -10.71
N GLN A 527 28.24 -13.72 -9.50
CA GLN A 527 27.49 -14.06 -8.29
C GLN A 527 26.14 -13.34 -8.28
N SER A 528 25.14 -13.99 -7.67
CA SER A 528 23.76 -13.52 -7.64
C SER A 528 23.25 -13.01 -9.00
N THR A 529 23.57 -13.75 -10.07
CA THR A 529 23.15 -13.45 -11.44
C THR A 529 22.60 -14.72 -12.06
N SER A 530 21.41 -14.66 -12.65
CA SER A 530 20.82 -15.78 -13.39
C SER A 530 21.78 -16.30 -14.45
N PHE A 531 21.60 -17.56 -14.89
CA PHE A 531 22.19 -17.96 -16.16
C PHE A 531 21.73 -17.00 -17.26
N TYR A 532 22.50 -16.83 -18.34
CA TYR A 532 22.14 -15.93 -19.45
C TYR A 532 21.71 -16.75 -20.67
N GLY A 533 20.77 -16.24 -21.45
CA GLY A 533 20.16 -16.97 -22.55
C GLY A 533 19.08 -17.91 -22.03
N ASN A 534 18.00 -17.33 -21.51
CA ASN A 534 16.77 -18.02 -21.08
C ASN A 534 15.54 -17.34 -21.68
N ILE A 535 14.43 -18.09 -21.72
CA ILE A 535 13.09 -17.53 -21.91
C ILE A 535 12.65 -16.91 -20.57
N VAL A 536 12.14 -15.69 -20.60
CA VAL A 536 11.78 -14.89 -19.41
C VAL A 536 10.37 -14.29 -19.47
N SER A 537 9.71 -14.40 -20.62
CA SER A 537 8.30 -14.03 -20.78
C SER A 537 7.62 -15.01 -21.72
N LEU A 538 6.35 -15.30 -21.46
CA LEU A 538 5.59 -16.35 -22.14
C LEU A 538 4.11 -16.00 -22.12
N THR A 539 3.41 -16.17 -23.24
CA THR A 539 1.96 -16.05 -23.32
C THR A 539 1.42 -16.95 -24.43
N GLU A 540 0.28 -17.59 -24.19
CA GLU A 540 -0.54 -18.25 -25.22
C GLU A 540 -1.73 -17.35 -25.55
N SER A 541 -2.10 -17.26 -26.83
CA SER A 541 -3.25 -16.45 -27.24
C SER A 541 -4.55 -17.04 -26.72
N PRO A 542 -5.43 -16.26 -26.05
CA PRO A 542 -6.78 -16.73 -25.70
C PRO A 542 -7.72 -16.81 -26.92
N LYS A 543 -7.25 -16.43 -28.12
CA LYS A 543 -8.04 -16.44 -29.36
C LYS A 543 -7.61 -17.48 -30.39
N LYS A 544 -6.42 -18.05 -30.26
CA LYS A 544 -5.95 -19.15 -31.10
C LYS A 544 -5.08 -20.13 -30.29
N GLU A 545 -5.60 -21.34 -30.09
CA GLU A 545 -4.85 -22.43 -29.43
C GLU A 545 -3.55 -22.72 -30.18
N GLY A 546 -2.46 -22.91 -29.45
CA GLY A 546 -1.13 -23.18 -30.02
C GLY A 546 -0.45 -21.97 -30.64
N LEU A 547 -1.06 -20.77 -30.61
CA LEU A 547 -0.35 -19.51 -30.88
C LEU A 547 0.34 -19.03 -29.61
N ILE A 548 1.66 -19.18 -29.57
CA ILE A 548 2.48 -18.92 -28.37
C ILE A 548 3.60 -17.93 -28.73
N TYR A 549 3.81 -16.96 -27.84
CA TYR A 549 4.90 -16.01 -27.90
C TYR A 549 5.85 -16.25 -26.73
N VAL A 550 7.15 -16.28 -27.00
CA VAL A 550 8.19 -16.30 -25.97
C VAL A 550 9.12 -15.11 -26.15
N GLY A 551 9.61 -14.56 -25.04
CA GLY A 551 10.60 -13.49 -25.01
C GLY A 551 11.80 -13.89 -24.17
N THR A 552 13.01 -13.50 -24.59
CA THR A 552 14.27 -13.93 -23.95
C THR A 552 15.02 -12.80 -23.26
N ASP A 553 15.85 -13.15 -22.29
CA ASP A 553 16.73 -12.20 -21.59
C ASP A 553 17.84 -11.60 -22.48
N ASP A 554 18.07 -12.22 -23.64
CA ASP A 554 18.96 -11.76 -24.70
C ASP A 554 18.23 -11.11 -25.89
N GLY A 555 16.97 -10.69 -25.70
CA GLY A 555 16.23 -9.79 -26.57
C GLY A 555 15.79 -10.38 -27.90
N LEU A 556 15.22 -11.58 -27.86
CA LEU A 556 14.46 -12.19 -28.95
C LEU A 556 12.98 -12.30 -28.57
N ILE A 557 12.11 -12.19 -29.58
CA ILE A 557 10.74 -12.70 -29.50
C ILE A 557 10.64 -13.87 -30.49
N GLN A 558 10.15 -15.03 -30.05
CA GLN A 558 9.86 -16.15 -30.93
C GLN A 558 8.39 -16.52 -30.88
N VAL A 559 7.83 -16.86 -32.04
CA VAL A 559 6.40 -17.11 -32.21
C VAL A 559 6.18 -18.46 -32.90
N THR A 560 5.30 -19.28 -32.33
CA THR A 560 4.76 -20.48 -32.98
C THR A 560 3.27 -20.31 -33.17
N GLN A 561 2.72 -20.85 -34.26
CA GLN A 561 1.29 -20.85 -34.54
C GLN A 561 0.66 -22.26 -34.53
N ASP A 562 1.46 -23.28 -34.24
CA ASP A 562 1.15 -24.70 -34.36
C ASP A 562 1.55 -25.50 -33.11
N GLY A 563 1.55 -24.83 -31.95
CA GLY A 563 1.82 -25.47 -30.66
C GLY A 563 3.27 -25.92 -30.47
N GLY A 564 4.21 -25.31 -31.20
CA GLY A 564 5.65 -25.52 -31.06
C GLY A 564 6.30 -26.37 -32.16
N ALA A 565 5.54 -26.81 -33.18
CA ALA A 565 6.11 -27.58 -34.29
C ALA A 565 7.02 -26.72 -35.17
N THR A 566 6.68 -25.44 -35.38
CA THR A 566 7.51 -24.45 -36.07
C THR A 566 7.61 -23.14 -35.29
N TRP A 567 8.77 -22.49 -35.36
CA TRP A 567 9.07 -21.24 -34.65
C TRP A 567 9.62 -20.18 -35.60
N THR A 568 9.09 -18.97 -35.50
CA THR A 568 9.57 -17.78 -36.22
C THR A 568 10.28 -16.84 -35.24
N LYS A 569 11.51 -16.47 -35.58
CA LYS A 569 12.36 -15.60 -34.75
C LYS A 569 12.28 -14.14 -35.18
N TYR A 570 12.11 -13.24 -34.22
CA TYR A 570 12.23 -11.79 -34.37
C TYR A 570 13.31 -11.25 -33.44
N ASP A 571 14.22 -10.45 -33.99
CA ASP A 571 15.43 -9.98 -33.29
C ASP A 571 15.68 -8.47 -33.41
N LYS A 572 14.71 -7.73 -33.98
CA LYS A 572 14.74 -6.28 -34.19
C LYS A 572 13.36 -5.69 -33.96
N PHE A 573 13.31 -4.62 -33.19
CA PHE A 573 12.07 -3.91 -32.84
C PHE A 573 12.31 -2.41 -32.96
N SER A 574 11.30 -1.66 -33.42
CA SER A 574 11.46 -0.24 -33.71
C SER A 574 11.80 0.55 -32.43
N GLY A 575 12.93 1.25 -32.44
CA GLY A 575 13.40 2.08 -31.32
C GLY A 575 13.99 1.34 -30.12
N VAL A 576 13.92 0.00 -30.09
CA VAL A 576 14.43 -0.82 -28.97
C VAL A 576 15.88 -1.25 -29.27
N PRO A 577 16.82 -1.04 -28.34
CA PRO A 577 18.19 -1.50 -28.48
C PRO A 577 18.30 -3.03 -28.64
N ALA A 578 19.34 -3.49 -29.36
CA ALA A 578 19.55 -4.91 -29.57
C ALA A 578 19.86 -5.63 -28.24
N SER A 579 19.33 -6.84 -28.08
CA SER A 579 19.51 -7.68 -26.88
C SER A 579 18.91 -7.11 -25.58
N THR A 580 17.92 -6.22 -25.70
CA THR A 580 17.16 -5.70 -24.55
C THR A 580 16.29 -6.80 -23.95
N TYR A 581 16.22 -6.89 -22.62
CA TYR A 581 15.44 -7.89 -21.89
C TYR A 581 13.95 -7.77 -22.21
N VAL A 582 13.29 -8.85 -22.63
CA VAL A 582 11.83 -8.85 -22.88
C VAL A 582 11.08 -9.02 -21.55
N SER A 583 10.70 -7.92 -20.91
CA SER A 583 10.14 -7.93 -19.54
C SER A 583 8.73 -8.48 -19.46
N ARG A 584 7.89 -8.21 -20.48
CA ARG A 584 6.50 -8.70 -20.56
C ARG A 584 6.09 -9.03 -21.98
N LEU A 585 5.27 -10.06 -22.13
CA LEU A 585 4.52 -10.39 -23.33
C LEU A 585 3.06 -10.64 -22.95
N ALA A 586 2.14 -10.13 -23.76
CA ALA A 586 0.72 -10.40 -23.61
C ALA A 586 0.07 -10.59 -24.98
N ALA A 587 -0.59 -11.73 -25.19
CA ALA A 587 -1.45 -11.93 -26.35
C ALA A 587 -2.83 -11.33 -26.09
N SER A 588 -3.43 -10.70 -27.11
CA SER A 588 -4.65 -9.92 -26.90
C SER A 588 -5.87 -10.79 -26.57
N HIS A 589 -6.71 -10.27 -25.66
CA HIS A 589 -8.03 -10.79 -25.32
C HIS A 589 -9.11 -10.46 -26.36
N ASP A 590 -8.79 -9.69 -27.41
CA ASP A 590 -9.73 -9.26 -28.45
C ASP A 590 -9.41 -9.91 -29.82
N ASP A 591 -8.15 -9.85 -30.26
CA ASP A 591 -7.74 -10.29 -31.60
C ASP A 591 -6.54 -11.25 -31.59
N ALA A 592 -6.63 -12.34 -32.37
CA ALA A 592 -5.60 -13.38 -32.41
C ALA A 592 -4.27 -12.93 -33.02
N ASN A 593 -4.24 -11.86 -33.83
CA ASN A 593 -3.00 -11.34 -34.41
C ASN A 593 -2.38 -10.21 -33.58
N THR A 594 -3.04 -9.80 -32.50
CA THR A 594 -2.60 -8.69 -31.66
C THR A 594 -1.81 -9.20 -30.46
N ALA A 595 -0.63 -8.63 -30.25
CA ALA A 595 0.22 -8.93 -29.12
C ALA A 595 0.94 -7.67 -28.64
N PHE A 596 1.32 -7.65 -27.36
CA PHE A 596 2.02 -6.56 -26.71
C PHE A 596 3.34 -7.07 -26.15
N ALA A 597 4.37 -6.22 -26.19
CA ALA A 597 5.69 -6.52 -25.66
C ALA A 597 6.25 -5.31 -24.93
N ALA A 598 6.71 -5.54 -23.69
CA ALA A 598 7.53 -4.58 -22.97
C ALA A 598 8.99 -5.02 -22.98
N PHE A 599 9.90 -4.06 -23.05
CA PHE A 599 11.33 -4.28 -23.01
C PHE A 599 11.95 -3.45 -21.91
N ASP A 600 12.90 -4.03 -21.19
CA ASP A 600 13.61 -3.41 -20.09
C ASP A 600 15.10 -3.33 -20.38
N ASN A 601 15.60 -2.09 -20.53
CA ASN A 601 17.00 -1.81 -20.83
C ASN A 601 17.73 -1.10 -19.67
N HIS A 602 17.13 -1.00 -18.47
CA HIS A 602 17.72 -0.22 -17.38
C HIS A 602 19.11 -0.74 -16.98
N LYS A 603 19.34 -2.06 -17.11
CA LYS A 603 20.64 -2.70 -16.86
C LYS A 603 21.73 -2.35 -17.89
N ASN A 604 21.47 -1.38 -18.77
CA ASN A 604 22.42 -0.76 -19.69
C ASN A 604 22.39 0.78 -19.60
N GLU A 605 21.92 1.35 -18.48
CA GLU A 605 21.75 2.80 -18.27
C GLU A 605 20.72 3.45 -19.23
N ASP A 606 19.65 2.72 -19.54
CA ASP A 606 18.58 3.19 -20.41
C ASP A 606 17.22 2.88 -19.79
N PHE A 607 16.64 3.89 -19.15
CA PHE A 607 15.43 3.78 -18.34
C PHE A 607 14.12 4.02 -19.13
N LYS A 608 14.21 4.13 -20.46
CA LYS A 608 13.06 4.45 -21.31
C LYS A 608 11.97 3.39 -21.23
N PRO A 609 10.68 3.80 -21.23
CA PRO A 609 9.56 2.87 -21.29
C PRO A 609 9.40 2.34 -22.72
N TYR A 610 9.91 1.14 -22.98
CA TYR A 610 9.66 0.43 -24.24
C TYR A 610 8.41 -0.45 -24.11
N LEU A 611 7.28 0.02 -24.65
CA LEU A 611 6.05 -0.74 -24.77
C LEU A 611 5.54 -0.71 -26.21
N LEU A 612 5.46 -1.88 -26.84
CA LEU A 612 5.15 -2.03 -28.25
C LEU A 612 3.92 -2.92 -28.46
N LYS A 613 3.19 -2.67 -29.55
CA LYS A 613 2.04 -3.43 -30.03
C LYS A 613 2.32 -3.97 -31.43
N SER A 614 1.97 -5.23 -31.65
CA SER A 614 1.87 -5.86 -32.97
C SER A 614 0.40 -6.16 -33.27
N THR A 615 0.01 -6.10 -34.55
CA THR A 615 -1.34 -6.45 -35.04
C THR A 615 -1.30 -7.44 -36.21
N ASP A 616 -0.15 -8.09 -36.43
CA ASP A 616 0.10 -8.99 -37.57
C ASP A 616 0.76 -10.31 -37.15
N GLY A 617 0.53 -10.71 -35.89
CA GLY A 617 1.07 -11.93 -35.31
C GLY A 617 2.53 -11.82 -34.87
N GLY A 618 2.99 -10.62 -34.51
CA GLY A 618 4.36 -10.37 -34.03
C GLY A 618 5.38 -10.03 -35.13
N LYS A 619 4.95 -9.86 -36.38
CA LYS A 619 5.87 -9.57 -37.50
C LYS A 619 6.38 -8.13 -37.47
N THR A 620 5.51 -7.19 -37.17
CA THR A 620 5.84 -5.77 -37.01
C THR A 620 5.35 -5.24 -35.67
N TRP A 621 6.10 -4.29 -35.11
CA TRP A 621 5.87 -3.75 -33.77
C TRP A 621 5.94 -2.22 -33.80
N THR A 622 4.93 -1.57 -33.22
CA THR A 622 4.82 -0.11 -33.11
C THR A 622 4.79 0.30 -31.65
N SER A 623 5.50 1.36 -31.28
CA SER A 623 5.46 1.87 -29.91
C SER A 623 4.07 2.40 -29.54
N ILE A 624 3.62 2.02 -28.35
CA ILE A 624 2.43 2.54 -27.67
C ILE A 624 2.80 3.13 -26.30
N ALA A 625 4.08 3.46 -26.10
CA ALA A 625 4.56 4.07 -24.86
C ALA A 625 4.00 5.50 -24.65
N GLY A 626 3.59 6.18 -25.73
CA GLY A 626 2.94 7.48 -25.66
C GLY A 626 3.74 8.51 -24.87
N ASP A 627 3.13 9.00 -23.79
CA ASP A 627 3.68 9.96 -22.82
C ASP A 627 4.04 9.32 -21.46
N LEU A 628 4.30 8.01 -21.41
CA LEU A 628 4.87 7.38 -20.21
C LEU A 628 6.21 8.05 -19.82
N PRO A 629 6.53 8.18 -18.52
CA PRO A 629 7.77 8.82 -18.09
C PRO A 629 9.03 8.10 -18.59
N ASP A 630 9.98 8.88 -19.13
CA ASP A 630 11.25 8.38 -19.72
C ASP A 630 12.19 7.69 -18.73
N ASN A 631 11.95 7.81 -17.42
CA ASN A 631 12.75 7.24 -16.35
C ASN A 631 12.10 6.01 -15.69
N GLY A 632 11.07 5.43 -16.29
CA GLY A 632 10.33 4.31 -15.69
C GLY A 632 10.16 3.18 -16.70
N PRO A 633 11.06 2.17 -16.75
CA PRO A 633 10.84 1.00 -17.59
C PRO A 633 9.51 0.34 -17.27
N VAL A 634 8.88 -0.26 -18.29
CA VAL A 634 7.61 -0.98 -18.12
C VAL A 634 7.91 -2.39 -17.63
N LEU A 635 7.44 -2.69 -16.42
CA LEU A 635 7.66 -3.95 -15.72
C LEU A 635 6.41 -4.83 -15.71
N ALA A 636 5.23 -4.23 -15.87
CA ALA A 636 3.94 -4.90 -15.83
C ALA A 636 2.99 -4.36 -16.91
N PHE A 637 2.11 -5.21 -17.44
CA PHE A 637 1.13 -4.84 -18.46
C PHE A 637 -0.14 -5.68 -18.33
N ALA A 638 -1.31 -5.04 -18.47
CA ALA A 638 -2.59 -5.74 -18.60
C ALA A 638 -3.48 -5.07 -19.66
N GLU A 639 -4.10 -5.87 -20.52
CA GLU A 639 -5.18 -5.44 -21.41
C GLU A 639 -6.53 -5.75 -20.74
N ASP A 640 -7.47 -4.81 -20.77
CA ASP A 640 -8.82 -5.06 -20.28
C ASP A 640 -9.53 -6.10 -21.16
N PRO A 641 -10.13 -7.16 -20.59
CA PRO A 641 -10.77 -8.22 -21.37
C PRO A 641 -12.09 -7.80 -22.05
N VAL A 642 -12.56 -6.56 -21.85
CA VAL A 642 -13.83 -6.05 -22.41
C VAL A 642 -13.61 -4.91 -23.40
N ASN A 643 -12.70 -3.98 -23.13
CA ASN A 643 -12.35 -2.87 -24.01
C ASN A 643 -10.87 -2.94 -24.44
N PRO A 644 -10.56 -3.30 -25.70
CA PRO A 644 -9.18 -3.46 -26.17
C PRO A 644 -8.36 -2.16 -26.27
N ASN A 645 -8.99 -0.99 -26.05
CA ASN A 645 -8.28 0.29 -25.95
C ASN A 645 -7.98 0.70 -24.51
N LEU A 646 -8.56 0.00 -23.52
CA LEU A 646 -8.26 0.17 -22.11
C LEU A 646 -7.08 -0.73 -21.74
N LEU A 647 -5.91 -0.12 -21.58
CA LEU A 647 -4.67 -0.81 -21.22
C LEU A 647 -4.12 -0.24 -19.92
N PHE A 648 -3.39 -1.06 -19.18
CA PHE A 648 -2.71 -0.70 -17.95
C PHE A 648 -1.23 -1.05 -18.07
N ALA A 649 -0.38 -0.17 -17.51
CA ALA A 649 1.06 -0.35 -17.47
C ALA A 649 1.58 -0.03 -16.07
N GLY A 650 2.42 -0.93 -15.54
CA GLY A 650 3.17 -0.71 -14.32
C GLY A 650 4.61 -0.40 -14.65
N THR A 651 5.15 0.65 -14.06
CA THR A 651 6.53 1.09 -14.24
C THR A 651 7.30 1.01 -12.92
N GLU A 652 8.58 1.35 -12.98
CA GLU A 652 9.43 1.54 -11.80
C GLU A 652 8.82 2.50 -10.75
N PHE A 653 8.01 3.48 -11.16
CA PHE A 653 7.54 4.55 -10.26
C PHE A 653 6.02 4.71 -10.23
N GLY A 654 5.25 3.72 -10.67
CA GLY A 654 3.80 3.67 -10.43
C GLY A 654 2.97 2.95 -11.50
N ALA A 655 1.65 3.08 -11.36
CA ALA A 655 0.67 2.48 -12.27
C ALA A 655 0.00 3.53 -13.17
N PHE A 656 -0.22 3.16 -14.43
CA PHE A 656 -0.81 4.01 -15.46
C PHE A 656 -1.91 3.26 -16.21
N PHE A 657 -2.86 4.01 -16.77
CA PHE A 657 -3.84 3.49 -17.70
C PHE A 657 -3.99 4.39 -18.92
N THR A 658 -4.49 3.82 -20.00
CA THR A 658 -4.88 4.52 -21.23
C THR A 658 -6.26 4.04 -21.64
N VAL A 659 -7.05 4.90 -22.27
CA VAL A 659 -8.37 4.55 -22.87
C VAL A 659 -8.38 4.70 -24.39
N ASP A 660 -7.24 5.09 -24.98
CA ASP A 660 -7.08 5.35 -26.41
C ASP A 660 -6.01 4.47 -27.08
N GLY A 661 -5.71 3.32 -26.46
CA GLY A 661 -4.77 2.33 -27.00
C GLY A 661 -3.29 2.70 -26.89
N GLY A 662 -2.92 3.57 -25.94
CA GLY A 662 -1.54 3.92 -25.61
C GLY A 662 -1.04 5.21 -26.26
N LYS A 663 -1.95 6.07 -26.73
CA LYS A 663 -1.56 7.40 -27.22
C LYS A 663 -1.37 8.37 -26.06
N LYS A 664 -2.19 8.24 -25.01
CA LYS A 664 -2.08 9.00 -23.78
C LYS A 664 -2.28 8.13 -22.54
N TRP A 665 -1.28 8.14 -21.69
CA TRP A 665 -1.23 7.46 -20.40
C TRP A 665 -1.55 8.42 -19.26
N ILE A 666 -2.32 7.94 -18.29
CA ILE A 666 -2.74 8.68 -17.13
C ILE A 666 -2.30 7.90 -15.90
N GLN A 667 -1.49 8.52 -15.05
CA GLN A 667 -1.06 7.91 -13.80
C GLN A 667 -2.24 7.75 -12.85
N LEU A 668 -2.39 6.57 -12.27
CA LEU A 668 -3.36 6.29 -11.21
C LEU A 668 -2.74 6.69 -9.87
N LYS A 669 -2.82 7.98 -9.53
CA LYS A 669 -2.21 8.50 -8.30
C LYS A 669 -2.99 8.14 -7.03
N GLY A 670 -4.33 8.25 -7.03
CA GLY A 670 -5.21 7.86 -5.92
C GLY A 670 -4.58 7.96 -4.51
N SER A 671 -4.64 6.86 -3.75
CA SER A 671 -3.87 6.56 -2.54
C SER A 671 -2.57 5.79 -2.81
N PHE A 672 -2.15 5.68 -4.07
CA PHE A 672 -1.07 4.79 -4.49
C PHE A 672 0.30 5.48 -4.36
N PRO A 673 1.28 4.89 -3.65
CA PRO A 673 2.58 5.51 -3.44
C PRO A 673 3.44 5.46 -4.71
N THR A 674 4.49 6.28 -4.76
CA THR A 674 5.63 6.03 -5.66
C THR A 674 6.22 4.67 -5.29
N VAL A 675 6.12 3.67 -6.17
CA VAL A 675 6.65 2.31 -5.96
C VAL A 675 6.75 1.56 -7.29
N ALA A 676 7.69 0.62 -7.39
CA ALA A 676 7.76 -0.30 -8.52
C ALA A 676 6.56 -1.25 -8.56
N VAL A 677 5.88 -1.26 -9.70
CA VAL A 677 4.80 -2.19 -10.03
C VAL A 677 5.36 -3.33 -10.86
N ARG A 678 5.55 -4.49 -10.22
CA ARG A 678 6.19 -5.64 -10.86
C ARG A 678 5.24 -6.47 -11.68
N ASP A 679 3.97 -6.55 -11.30
CA ASP A 679 2.96 -7.21 -12.10
C ASP A 679 1.54 -6.69 -11.83
N MET A 680 0.62 -6.99 -12.75
CA MET A 680 -0.78 -6.61 -12.63
C MET A 680 -1.68 -7.54 -13.43
N VAL A 681 -2.85 -7.83 -12.87
CA VAL A 681 -3.87 -8.67 -13.52
C VAL A 681 -5.25 -8.08 -13.30
N ILE A 682 -6.13 -8.24 -14.30
CA ILE A 682 -7.54 -7.87 -14.18
C ILE A 682 -8.34 -9.14 -13.91
N HIS A 683 -9.03 -9.20 -12.79
CA HIS A 683 -9.95 -10.31 -12.55
C HIS A 683 -11.17 -10.16 -13.49
N PRO A 684 -11.46 -11.13 -14.38
CA PRO A 684 -12.46 -10.94 -15.45
C PRO A 684 -13.90 -10.77 -14.91
N ARG A 685 -14.30 -11.58 -13.93
CA ARG A 685 -15.61 -11.49 -13.26
C ARG A 685 -15.75 -10.26 -12.37
N ALA A 686 -14.79 -10.05 -11.46
CA ALA A 686 -14.86 -8.95 -10.51
C ALA A 686 -14.62 -7.60 -11.18
N GLY A 687 -13.88 -7.55 -12.30
CA GLY A 687 -13.47 -6.32 -12.97
C GLY A 687 -12.57 -5.46 -12.09
N ASP A 688 -11.79 -6.08 -11.21
CA ASP A 688 -10.82 -5.39 -10.34
C ASP A 688 -9.43 -5.45 -11.01
N LEU A 689 -8.61 -4.41 -10.82
CA LEU A 689 -7.19 -4.43 -11.17
C LEU A 689 -6.39 -4.74 -9.91
N ILE A 690 -5.70 -5.86 -9.90
CA ILE A 690 -4.83 -6.30 -8.81
C ILE A 690 -3.39 -5.99 -9.20
N VAL A 691 -2.62 -5.42 -8.27
CA VAL A 691 -1.27 -4.90 -8.51
C VAL A 691 -0.29 -5.48 -7.50
N ALA A 692 0.75 -6.16 -8.00
CA ALA A 692 1.93 -6.56 -7.23
C ALA A 692 2.93 -5.41 -7.18
N THR A 693 3.28 -4.98 -5.96
CA THR A 693 4.34 -4.00 -5.76
C THR A 693 5.59 -4.65 -5.18
N PHE A 694 6.75 -4.11 -5.52
CA PHE A 694 8.02 -4.55 -4.94
C PHE A 694 8.35 -3.72 -3.70
N GLY A 695 7.61 -3.93 -2.60
CA GLY A 695 7.93 -3.33 -1.29
C GLY A 695 6.79 -2.56 -0.63
N ARG A 696 5.56 -2.67 -1.15
CA ARG A 696 4.31 -2.18 -0.51
C ARG A 696 3.18 -3.22 -0.58
N SER A 697 3.52 -4.52 -0.65
CA SER A 697 2.59 -5.64 -0.74
C SER A 697 1.60 -5.53 -1.93
N PHE A 698 0.41 -6.14 -1.86
CA PHE A 698 -0.60 -6.07 -2.93
C PHE A 698 -1.57 -4.91 -2.76
N TYR A 699 -1.99 -4.33 -3.90
CA TYR A 699 -3.09 -3.38 -3.97
C TYR A 699 -4.18 -3.84 -4.91
N ILE A 700 -5.42 -3.44 -4.63
CA ILE A 700 -6.57 -3.62 -5.52
C ILE A 700 -7.19 -2.26 -5.84
N LEU A 701 -7.35 -1.96 -7.13
CA LEU A 701 -8.31 -0.96 -7.59
C LEU A 701 -9.62 -1.68 -7.91
N ASP A 702 -10.56 -1.61 -6.97
CA ASP A 702 -11.87 -2.26 -7.11
C ASP A 702 -12.61 -1.64 -8.32
N ASP A 703 -13.21 -2.46 -9.18
CA ASP A 703 -14.03 -2.06 -10.33
C ASP A 703 -13.45 -1.04 -11.33
N VAL A 704 -12.79 -1.51 -12.39
CA VAL A 704 -12.32 -0.68 -13.51
C VAL A 704 -13.41 -0.35 -14.56
N SER A 705 -14.64 -0.84 -14.40
CA SER A 705 -15.71 -0.67 -15.40
C SER A 705 -16.00 0.79 -15.78
N PRO A 706 -15.92 1.79 -14.87
CA PRO A 706 -16.07 3.20 -15.22
C PRO A 706 -15.06 3.66 -16.30
N LEU A 707 -13.85 3.09 -16.30
CA LEU A 707 -12.82 3.41 -17.29
C LEU A 707 -13.13 2.82 -18.68
N ARG A 708 -13.89 1.73 -18.76
CA ARG A 708 -14.27 1.10 -20.05
C ARG A 708 -15.17 2.00 -20.90
N GLN A 709 -15.89 2.93 -20.29
CA GLN A 709 -16.90 3.76 -20.93
C GLN A 709 -16.49 5.24 -21.03
N ILE A 710 -15.37 5.63 -20.43
CA ILE A 710 -14.99 7.03 -20.31
C ILE A 710 -14.55 7.61 -21.66
N LYS A 711 -15.01 8.83 -21.94
CA LYS A 711 -14.61 9.63 -23.09
C LYS A 711 -14.35 11.07 -22.64
N ALA A 712 -13.41 11.75 -23.29
CA ALA A 712 -13.04 13.12 -22.92
C ALA A 712 -14.24 14.10 -23.04
N GLU A 713 -15.13 13.86 -23.99
CA GLU A 713 -16.33 14.67 -24.24
C GLU A 713 -17.38 14.45 -23.14
N ALA A 714 -17.50 13.23 -22.60
CA ALA A 714 -18.45 12.92 -21.53
C ALA A 714 -18.11 13.73 -20.26
N LEU A 715 -16.82 13.92 -19.97
CA LEU A 715 -16.34 14.69 -18.82
C LEU A 715 -16.65 16.20 -18.89
N GLN A 716 -17.23 16.68 -19.99
CA GLN A 716 -17.73 18.05 -20.10
C GLN A 716 -19.11 18.26 -19.48
N GLN A 717 -19.86 17.18 -19.25
CA GLN A 717 -21.14 17.24 -18.55
C GLN A 717 -20.92 17.65 -17.09
N PRO A 718 -21.88 18.37 -16.44
CA PRO A 718 -21.74 18.77 -15.05
C PRO A 718 -21.46 17.60 -14.10
N ALA A 719 -22.11 16.46 -14.36
CA ALA A 719 -21.86 15.21 -13.67
C ALA A 719 -22.13 14.02 -14.60
N LEU A 720 -21.51 12.88 -14.29
CA LEU A 720 -21.76 11.59 -14.93
C LEU A 720 -22.00 10.52 -13.87
N MET A 721 -22.95 9.64 -14.12
CA MET A 721 -23.15 8.43 -13.32
C MET A 721 -22.76 7.20 -14.14
N PHE A 722 -21.96 6.31 -13.55
CA PHE A 722 -21.50 5.09 -14.20
C PHE A 722 -22.39 3.89 -13.81
N PRO A 723 -22.42 2.81 -14.61
CA PRO A 723 -23.17 1.60 -14.28
C PRO A 723 -22.85 1.07 -12.88
N ALA A 724 -23.90 0.73 -12.14
CA ALA A 724 -23.79 0.11 -10.84
C ALA A 724 -23.58 -1.41 -10.99
N LYS A 725 -22.65 -1.98 -10.22
CA LYS A 725 -22.45 -3.43 -10.16
C LYS A 725 -23.44 -4.09 -9.22
N ASP A 726 -23.66 -5.38 -9.47
CA ASP A 726 -24.40 -6.24 -8.55
C ASP A 726 -23.67 -6.34 -7.20
N ALA A 727 -24.44 -6.28 -6.12
CA ALA A 727 -23.92 -6.19 -4.77
C ALA A 727 -24.16 -7.51 -4.01
N PRO A 728 -23.11 -8.16 -3.48
CA PRO A 728 -23.28 -9.37 -2.67
C PRO A 728 -23.85 -9.01 -1.30
N LEU A 729 -24.97 -9.64 -0.94
CA LEU A 729 -25.58 -9.53 0.38
C LEU A 729 -25.11 -10.68 1.28
N TYR A 730 -24.33 -10.32 2.31
CA TYR A 730 -23.87 -11.24 3.34
C TYR A 730 -23.90 -10.57 4.72
N ILE A 731 -23.86 -11.37 5.78
CA ILE A 731 -23.76 -10.87 7.15
C ILE A 731 -22.29 -10.64 7.48
N GLN A 732 -21.93 -9.39 7.80
CA GLN A 732 -20.60 -9.06 8.29
C GLN A 732 -20.39 -9.68 9.69
N ARG A 733 -19.33 -10.47 9.82
CA ARG A 733 -18.93 -11.12 11.07
C ARG A 733 -18.04 -10.20 11.91
N ARG A 734 -18.01 -10.44 13.21
CA ARG A 734 -17.18 -9.70 14.19
C ARG A 734 -16.32 -10.68 14.98
N PRO A 735 -15.35 -11.37 14.35
CA PRO A 735 -14.52 -12.37 15.04
C PRO A 735 -13.75 -11.78 16.24
N LEU A 736 -13.45 -10.49 16.22
CA LEU A 736 -12.79 -9.79 17.34
C LEU A 736 -13.77 -9.06 18.28
N GLY A 737 -15.08 -9.32 18.17
CA GLY A 737 -16.13 -8.70 19.01
C GLY A 737 -16.51 -7.27 18.61
N GLY A 738 -15.55 -6.42 18.26
CA GLY A 738 -15.74 -5.02 17.84
C GLY A 738 -15.35 -4.74 16.38
N THR A 739 -15.36 -3.46 16.00
CA THR A 739 -14.88 -2.99 14.70
C THR A 739 -13.35 -2.84 14.68
N LYS A 740 -12.76 -2.58 13.49
CA LYS A 740 -11.32 -2.33 13.31
C LYS A 740 -10.46 -3.41 13.97
N LYS A 741 -9.54 -3.05 14.88
CA LYS A 741 -8.61 -3.97 15.57
C LYS A 741 -9.16 -4.51 16.90
N ALA A 742 -10.27 -3.95 17.41
CA ALA A 742 -10.91 -4.32 18.68
C ALA A 742 -9.89 -4.54 19.82
N PHE A 743 -9.98 -5.66 20.55
CA PHE A 743 -9.13 -5.93 21.72
C PHE A 743 -7.67 -6.32 21.40
N GLN A 744 -7.29 -6.40 20.12
CA GLN A 744 -5.92 -6.74 19.73
C GLN A 744 -4.93 -5.57 19.87
N GLY A 745 -5.43 -4.33 19.95
CA GLY A 745 -4.61 -3.12 20.04
C GLY A 745 -4.00 -2.67 18.71
N ASP A 746 -3.28 -1.54 18.74
CA ASP A 746 -2.87 -0.83 17.52
C ASP A 746 -1.75 -1.52 16.72
N ALA A 747 -0.95 -2.38 17.36
CA ALA A 747 0.10 -3.15 16.70
C ALA A 747 -0.46 -4.27 15.81
N PHE A 748 -1.72 -4.67 16.00
CA PHE A 748 -2.32 -5.72 15.18
C PHE A 748 -2.54 -5.22 13.75
N PHE A 749 -2.12 -6.01 12.75
CA PHE A 749 -2.30 -5.66 11.35
C PHE A 749 -3.71 -6.00 10.85
N THR A 750 -4.35 -5.03 10.23
CA THR A 750 -5.61 -5.18 9.50
C THR A 750 -5.51 -4.37 8.21
N ALA A 751 -5.89 -4.94 7.09
CA ALA A 751 -6.14 -4.24 5.84
C ALA A 751 -7.65 -4.11 5.61
N ASP A 752 -8.11 -2.99 5.07
CA ASP A 752 -9.53 -2.74 4.89
C ASP A 752 -10.15 -3.71 3.88
N ASN A 753 -11.43 -4.05 4.07
CA ASN A 753 -12.27 -4.57 3.00
C ASN A 753 -12.75 -3.41 2.11
N PRO A 754 -13.18 -3.66 0.86
CA PRO A 754 -13.91 -2.64 0.13
C PRO A 754 -15.22 -2.33 0.87
N PRO A 755 -15.81 -1.14 0.68
CA PRO A 755 -17.04 -0.76 1.36
C PRO A 755 -18.13 -1.83 1.23
N PHE A 756 -18.80 -2.14 2.33
CA PHE A 756 -19.87 -3.12 2.32
C PHE A 756 -21.08 -2.58 1.56
N GLY A 757 -21.55 -3.36 0.58
CA GLY A 757 -22.81 -3.15 -0.12
C GLY A 757 -22.66 -2.73 -1.58
N ALA A 758 -23.62 -1.95 -2.09
CA ALA A 758 -23.66 -1.52 -3.48
C ALA A 758 -22.84 -0.23 -3.65
N VAL A 759 -21.74 -0.30 -4.41
CA VAL A 759 -20.86 0.85 -4.66
C VAL A 759 -21.28 1.55 -5.95
N PHE A 760 -21.48 2.87 -5.86
CA PHE A 760 -21.82 3.73 -6.99
C PHE A 760 -20.64 4.63 -7.33
N THR A 761 -20.27 4.68 -8.60
CA THR A 761 -19.24 5.59 -9.12
C THR A 761 -19.89 6.73 -9.88
N TYR A 762 -19.42 7.95 -9.66
CA TYR A 762 -19.83 9.14 -10.41
C TYR A 762 -18.65 10.09 -10.60
N TYR A 763 -18.78 10.98 -11.57
CA TYR A 763 -17.84 12.07 -11.81
C TYR A 763 -18.56 13.40 -11.67
N LEU A 764 -17.90 14.38 -11.04
CA LEU A 764 -18.36 15.75 -10.95
C LEU A 764 -17.33 16.67 -11.61
N LYS A 765 -17.76 17.49 -12.58
CA LYS A 765 -16.84 18.37 -13.32
C LYS A 765 -16.25 19.47 -12.44
N GLU A 766 -17.06 20.05 -11.57
CA GLU A 766 -16.68 21.18 -10.73
C GLU A 766 -17.19 20.96 -9.31
N LYS A 767 -16.39 21.36 -8.32
CA LYS A 767 -16.81 21.32 -6.92
C LYS A 767 -18.11 22.13 -6.72
N LEU A 768 -19.06 21.58 -5.97
CA LEU A 768 -20.24 22.31 -5.52
C LEU A 768 -19.87 23.27 -4.39
N LYS A 769 -19.44 24.47 -4.75
CA LYS A 769 -19.06 25.54 -3.83
C LYS A 769 -20.28 26.24 -3.23
N THR A 770 -20.19 26.57 -1.95
CA THR A 770 -21.04 27.56 -1.27
C THR A 770 -20.72 28.98 -1.76
N LYS A 771 -21.64 29.93 -1.56
CA LYS A 771 -21.41 31.36 -1.81
C LYS A 771 -20.19 31.87 -1.05
N LYS A 772 -20.04 31.44 0.21
CA LYS A 772 -18.88 31.75 1.06
C LYS A 772 -17.57 31.28 0.44
N GLU A 773 -17.51 30.03 -0.01
CA GLU A 773 -16.32 29.48 -0.67
C GLU A 773 -16.03 30.18 -2.00
N ALA A 774 -17.06 30.52 -2.78
CA ALA A 774 -16.90 31.26 -4.02
C ALA A 774 -16.31 32.66 -3.79
N ARG A 775 -16.77 33.38 -2.76
CA ARG A 775 -16.18 34.66 -2.33
C ARG A 775 -14.74 34.49 -1.88
N GLN A 776 -14.45 33.53 -1.01
CA GLN A 776 -13.09 33.29 -0.51
C GLN A 776 -12.10 32.97 -1.65
N GLU A 777 -12.56 32.27 -2.68
CA GLU A 777 -11.75 32.03 -3.88
C GLU A 777 -11.51 33.32 -4.67
N ALA A 778 -12.53 34.16 -4.85
CA ALA A 778 -12.40 35.46 -5.50
C ALA A 778 -11.46 36.41 -4.73
N GLU A 779 -11.51 36.41 -3.40
CA GLU A 779 -10.59 37.15 -2.53
C GLU A 779 -9.15 36.66 -2.69
N LYS A 780 -8.91 35.34 -2.71
CA LYS A 780 -7.59 34.78 -2.96
C LYS A 780 -7.05 35.18 -4.34
N GLU A 781 -7.88 35.14 -5.37
CA GLU A 781 -7.48 35.55 -6.72
C GLU A 781 -7.22 37.06 -6.83
N ALA A 782 -8.01 37.89 -6.14
CA ALA A 782 -7.75 39.33 -6.04
C ALA A 782 -6.42 39.61 -5.32
N ALA A 783 -6.16 38.91 -4.20
CA ALA A 783 -4.90 39.02 -3.45
C ALA A 783 -3.68 38.60 -4.29
N LYS A 784 -3.76 37.48 -5.02
CA LYS A 784 -2.69 37.03 -5.93
C LYS A 784 -2.38 38.07 -7.02
N LYS A 785 -3.40 38.80 -7.49
CA LYS A 785 -3.26 39.84 -8.52
C LYS A 785 -2.90 41.22 -7.95
N GLY A 786 -2.72 41.34 -6.63
CA GLY A 786 -2.50 42.64 -5.97
C GLY A 786 -3.66 43.62 -6.15
N ALA A 787 -4.85 43.12 -6.48
CA ALA A 787 -6.06 43.92 -6.65
C ALA A 787 -6.69 44.22 -5.29
N ALA A 788 -7.48 45.29 -5.21
CA ALA A 788 -8.30 45.56 -4.03
C ALA A 788 -9.23 44.37 -3.76
N LEU A 789 -9.26 43.91 -2.52
CA LEU A 789 -10.15 42.83 -2.11
C LEU A 789 -11.60 43.31 -2.27
N PRO A 790 -12.44 42.62 -3.08
CA PRO A 790 -13.85 42.96 -3.19
C PRO A 790 -14.51 42.62 -1.85
N TYR A 791 -14.81 43.63 -1.04
CA TYR A 791 -15.51 43.43 0.23
C TYR A 791 -17.00 43.18 -0.05
N PRO A 792 -17.59 42.09 0.49
CA PRO A 792 -18.99 41.77 0.25
C PRO A 792 -19.91 42.78 0.93
N SER A 793 -21.05 43.06 0.30
CA SER A 793 -22.14 43.81 0.89
C SER A 793 -22.79 43.04 2.05
N ASN A 794 -23.51 43.76 2.93
CA ASN A 794 -24.26 43.14 4.02
C ASN A 794 -25.30 42.13 3.52
N ASP A 795 -25.88 42.36 2.34
CA ASP A 795 -26.86 41.43 1.75
C ASP A 795 -26.19 40.17 1.21
N GLU A 796 -24.98 40.25 0.65
CA GLU A 796 -24.19 39.07 0.27
C GLU A 796 -23.78 38.25 1.50
N LEU A 797 -23.34 38.90 2.58
CA LEU A 797 -23.01 38.22 3.84
C LEU A 797 -24.24 37.53 4.47
N ARG A 798 -25.42 38.15 4.40
CA ARG A 798 -26.67 37.52 4.85
C ARG A 798 -27.04 36.34 3.96
N ALA A 799 -26.91 36.50 2.65
CA ALA A 799 -27.15 35.43 1.69
C ALA A 799 -26.17 34.24 1.83
N GLU A 800 -24.94 34.48 2.30
CA GLU A 800 -24.00 33.42 2.72
C GLU A 800 -24.44 32.72 4.00
N ALA A 801 -24.90 33.47 5.01
CA ALA A 801 -25.31 32.92 6.30
C ALA A 801 -26.60 32.10 6.22
N GLU A 802 -27.51 32.48 5.31
CA GLU A 802 -28.82 31.83 5.12
C GLU A 802 -28.81 30.80 3.97
N GLU A 803 -27.66 30.58 3.31
CA GLU A 803 -27.53 29.60 2.21
C GLU A 803 -27.80 28.17 2.70
N PRO A 804 -28.77 27.45 2.09
CA PRO A 804 -28.92 26.03 2.32
C PRO A 804 -27.66 25.30 1.86
N LYS A 805 -27.06 24.48 2.74
CA LYS A 805 -25.85 23.73 2.41
C LYS A 805 -26.07 22.90 1.13
N PRO A 806 -25.13 22.94 0.16
CA PRO A 806 -25.21 22.11 -1.02
C PRO A 806 -25.12 20.63 -0.63
N GLU A 807 -25.86 19.78 -1.32
CA GLU A 807 -25.87 18.34 -1.11
C GLU A 807 -25.71 17.61 -2.44
N MET A 808 -24.98 16.49 -2.40
CA MET A 808 -24.99 15.47 -3.44
C MET A 808 -25.48 14.19 -2.78
N TYR A 809 -26.45 13.51 -3.38
CA TYR A 809 -26.94 12.26 -2.82
C TYR A 809 -27.49 11.31 -3.87
N PHE A 810 -27.43 10.03 -3.54
CA PHE A 810 -28.03 8.94 -4.28
C PHE A 810 -29.35 8.57 -3.62
N MET A 811 -30.41 8.43 -4.42
CA MET A 811 -31.67 7.85 -3.96
C MET A 811 -31.77 6.42 -4.48
N ILE A 812 -31.98 5.49 -3.56
CA ILE A 812 -32.16 4.06 -3.85
C ILE A 812 -33.64 3.75 -3.91
N TYR A 813 -34.04 3.02 -4.94
CA TYR A 813 -35.39 2.56 -5.18
C TYR A 813 -35.44 1.03 -5.19
N ASP A 814 -36.48 0.46 -4.60
CA ASP A 814 -36.78 -0.96 -4.73
C ASP A 814 -37.38 -1.31 -6.10
N GLU A 815 -37.67 -2.59 -6.32
CA GLU A 815 -38.23 -3.10 -7.57
C GLU A 815 -39.60 -2.48 -7.92
N SER A 816 -40.36 -2.01 -6.93
CA SER A 816 -41.64 -1.32 -7.14
C SER A 816 -41.48 0.14 -7.56
N GLY A 817 -40.26 0.68 -7.50
CA GLY A 817 -39.96 2.09 -7.74
C GLY A 817 -40.18 2.98 -6.52
N ALA A 818 -40.32 2.42 -5.32
CA ALA A 818 -40.44 3.20 -4.09
C ALA A 818 -39.04 3.61 -3.57
N PRO A 819 -38.82 4.88 -3.17
CA PRO A 819 -37.55 5.30 -2.58
C PRO A 819 -37.39 4.75 -1.17
N ILE A 820 -36.26 4.08 -0.89
CA ILE A 820 -36.03 3.36 0.37
C ILE A 820 -34.86 3.89 1.20
N ARG A 821 -33.88 4.55 0.57
CA ARG A 821 -32.67 5.05 1.23
C ARG A 821 -32.06 6.21 0.45
N ARG A 822 -31.60 7.22 1.18
CA ARG A 822 -30.69 8.26 0.67
C ARG A 822 -29.27 7.95 1.14
N VAL A 823 -28.30 8.06 0.23
CA VAL A 823 -26.86 7.90 0.52
C VAL A 823 -26.13 9.17 0.08
N SER A 824 -25.31 9.75 0.95
CA SER A 824 -24.58 10.98 0.64
C SER A 824 -23.45 10.73 -0.36
N GLY A 825 -23.19 11.71 -1.21
CA GLY A 825 -22.04 11.80 -2.11
C GLY A 825 -21.13 12.97 -1.74
N ALA A 826 -19.87 12.90 -2.15
CA ALA A 826 -18.92 13.99 -2.07
C ALA A 826 -19.30 15.18 -3.00
N LEU A 827 -18.86 16.37 -2.59
CA LEU A 827 -19.12 17.63 -3.31
C LEU A 827 -17.93 18.12 -4.14
N SER A 828 -16.75 17.52 -3.98
CA SER A 828 -15.52 17.86 -4.70
C SER A 828 -15.57 17.47 -6.17
N GLU A 829 -14.76 18.12 -7.00
CA GLU A 829 -14.59 17.74 -8.41
C GLU A 829 -13.86 16.39 -8.55
N GLY A 830 -13.95 15.77 -9.73
CA GLY A 830 -13.33 14.50 -10.06
C GLY A 830 -14.23 13.28 -9.89
N PHE A 831 -13.64 12.10 -9.99
CA PHE A 831 -14.30 10.82 -9.72
C PHE A 831 -14.56 10.64 -8.22
N HIS A 832 -15.66 9.97 -7.89
CA HIS A 832 -16.06 9.66 -6.52
C HIS A 832 -16.74 8.29 -6.47
N ARG A 833 -16.61 7.62 -5.32
CA ARG A 833 -17.32 6.39 -4.99
C ARG A 833 -18.03 6.52 -3.66
N THR A 834 -19.26 6.03 -3.59
CA THR A 834 -20.01 5.91 -2.35
C THR A 834 -20.72 4.57 -2.29
N ALA A 835 -20.99 4.06 -1.10
CA ALA A 835 -21.59 2.74 -0.92
C ALA A 835 -22.93 2.85 -0.19
N TRP A 836 -23.94 2.15 -0.72
CA TRP A 836 -25.13 1.82 0.03
C TRP A 836 -24.91 0.52 0.79
N ASP A 837 -24.98 0.59 2.12
CA ASP A 837 -24.85 -0.50 3.10
C ASP A 837 -25.92 -1.62 2.99
N LEU A 838 -26.73 -1.62 1.92
CA LEU A 838 -27.83 -2.55 1.67
C LEU A 838 -28.88 -2.56 2.79
N ARG A 839 -29.08 -1.42 3.46
CA ARG A 839 -30.09 -1.28 4.52
C ARG A 839 -31.18 -0.30 4.16
N TYR A 840 -32.37 -0.58 4.67
CA TYR A 840 -33.44 0.41 4.74
C TYR A 840 -33.03 1.59 5.61
N ALA A 841 -33.78 2.71 5.53
CA ALA A 841 -33.59 3.81 6.46
C ALA A 841 -33.74 3.35 7.93
N ALA A 842 -32.87 3.87 8.80
CA ALA A 842 -32.94 3.62 10.23
C ALA A 842 -34.30 4.08 10.80
N PRO A 843 -34.95 3.30 11.67
CA PRO A 843 -36.22 3.69 12.28
C PRO A 843 -36.10 4.82 13.31
N SER A 844 -34.91 5.07 13.85
CA SER A 844 -34.60 6.25 14.66
C SER A 844 -33.37 6.99 14.15
N LEU A 845 -33.35 8.30 14.35
CA LEU A 845 -32.14 9.10 14.17
C LEU A 845 -31.20 8.83 15.36
N PRO A 846 -29.90 8.62 15.13
CA PRO A 846 -28.94 8.66 16.23
C PRO A 846 -28.98 10.06 16.88
N PRO A 847 -28.74 10.18 18.19
CA PRO A 847 -28.61 11.47 18.84
C PRO A 847 -27.54 12.32 18.14
N GLU A 848 -27.70 13.65 18.10
CA GLU A 848 -26.66 14.54 17.58
C GLU A 848 -25.38 14.31 18.39
N LYS A 849 -24.38 13.68 17.76
CA LYS A 849 -23.06 13.51 18.33
C LYS A 849 -22.13 14.59 17.77
N PRO A 850 -21.23 15.14 18.60
CA PRO A 850 -20.08 15.91 18.11
C PRO A 850 -19.35 15.14 17.01
N ALA A 851 -18.88 15.83 15.97
CA ALA A 851 -18.27 15.22 14.78
C ALA A 851 -16.97 14.43 15.06
N ASP A 852 -16.41 14.56 16.26
CA ASP A 852 -15.17 13.95 16.75
C ASP A 852 -15.36 12.68 17.58
N GLN A 853 -16.61 12.23 17.84
CA GLN A 853 -16.83 10.96 18.51
C GLN A 853 -16.61 9.75 17.58
N PRO A 854 -15.85 8.72 18.01
CA PRO A 854 -15.66 7.51 17.24
C PRO A 854 -16.98 6.75 17.04
N GLU A 855 -17.08 6.00 15.94
CA GLU A 855 -18.19 5.06 15.75
C GLU A 855 -18.26 4.07 16.91
N GLU A 856 -19.47 3.83 17.41
CA GLU A 856 -19.69 2.85 18.47
C GLU A 856 -19.65 1.43 17.88
N ASP A 857 -18.90 0.54 18.54
CA ASP A 857 -18.87 -0.89 18.19
C ASP A 857 -20.26 -1.54 18.27
N PHE A 858 -21.11 -1.02 19.17
CA PHE A 858 -22.45 -1.50 19.44
C PHE A 858 -23.43 -0.33 19.39
N PRO A 859 -23.83 0.09 18.18
CA PRO A 859 -24.77 1.18 18.02
C PRO A 859 -26.13 0.82 18.60
N ASP A 860 -26.81 1.80 19.19
CA ASP A 860 -28.13 1.63 19.78
C ASP A 860 -29.10 0.96 18.80
N ALA A 861 -29.94 0.06 19.31
CA ALA A 861 -30.99 -0.58 18.51
C ALA A 861 -31.78 0.46 17.71
N GLY A 862 -32.06 0.18 16.43
CA GLY A 862 -32.84 1.07 15.57
C GLY A 862 -32.11 2.31 15.00
N THR A 863 -30.86 2.56 15.38
CA THR A 863 -30.00 3.55 14.68
C THR A 863 -29.42 3.01 13.37
N ILE A 864 -29.49 1.69 13.18
CA ILE A 864 -29.16 0.99 11.93
C ILE A 864 -30.45 0.36 11.37
N GLY A 865 -30.71 0.58 10.08
CA GLY A 865 -31.85 -0.05 9.40
C GLY A 865 -31.64 -1.55 9.13
N PRO A 866 -32.72 -2.34 8.98
CA PRO A 866 -32.60 -3.74 8.59
C PRO A 866 -32.02 -3.86 7.18
N LEU A 867 -31.31 -4.98 6.92
CA LEU A 867 -30.85 -5.31 5.57
C LEU A 867 -32.04 -5.47 4.63
N VAL A 868 -31.86 -5.04 3.39
CA VAL A 868 -32.82 -5.28 2.32
C VAL A 868 -32.78 -6.73 1.86
N MET A 869 -33.75 -7.08 1.02
CA MET A 869 -33.83 -8.41 0.43
C MET A 869 -32.99 -8.51 -0.84
N PRO A 870 -32.52 -9.71 -1.20
CA PRO A 870 -32.03 -9.97 -2.54
C PRO A 870 -33.12 -9.63 -3.56
N GLY A 871 -32.73 -9.00 -4.66
CA GLY A 871 -33.67 -8.55 -5.68
C GLY A 871 -33.10 -7.43 -6.53
N LYS A 872 -33.97 -6.87 -7.38
CA LYS A 872 -33.60 -5.78 -8.28
C LYS A 872 -33.81 -4.43 -7.60
N TYR A 873 -32.82 -3.55 -7.74
CA TYR A 873 -32.86 -2.18 -7.23
C TYR A 873 -32.45 -1.21 -8.33
N SER A 874 -32.78 0.07 -8.13
CA SER A 874 -32.25 1.14 -8.97
C SER A 874 -31.78 2.32 -8.13
N VAL A 875 -30.89 3.11 -8.71
CA VAL A 875 -30.29 4.28 -8.08
C VAL A 875 -30.31 5.47 -9.02
N ARG A 876 -30.53 6.66 -8.46
CA ARG A 876 -30.48 7.94 -9.16
C ARG A 876 -29.64 8.94 -8.37
N LEU A 877 -28.87 9.76 -9.08
CA LEU A 877 -28.03 10.79 -8.47
C LEU A 877 -28.76 12.14 -8.48
N PHE A 878 -28.71 12.86 -7.37
CA PHE A 878 -29.33 14.16 -7.21
C PHE A 878 -28.34 15.16 -6.60
N GLN A 879 -28.42 16.39 -7.09
CA GLN A 879 -27.77 17.54 -6.49
C GLN A 879 -28.84 18.47 -5.90
N LYS A 880 -28.54 19.06 -4.75
CA LYS A 880 -29.30 20.18 -4.18
C LYS A 880 -28.38 21.38 -4.03
N LYS A 881 -28.71 22.50 -4.68
CA LYS A 881 -27.96 23.76 -4.60
C LYS A 881 -28.93 24.93 -4.62
N ASP A 882 -28.72 25.93 -3.76
CA ASP A 882 -29.63 27.08 -3.61
C ASP A 882 -31.10 26.66 -3.37
N GLY A 883 -31.31 25.56 -2.65
CA GLY A 883 -32.64 24.98 -2.39
C GLY A 883 -33.28 24.24 -3.58
N VAL A 884 -32.68 24.28 -4.77
CA VAL A 884 -33.16 23.58 -5.97
C VAL A 884 -32.57 22.17 -6.04
N VAL A 885 -33.43 21.17 -6.27
CA VAL A 885 -33.02 19.77 -6.46
C VAL A 885 -33.03 19.44 -7.95
N THR A 886 -31.91 18.90 -8.44
CA THR A 886 -31.71 18.50 -9.84
C THR A 886 -31.27 17.04 -9.89
N GLU A 887 -31.94 16.23 -10.71
CA GLU A 887 -31.49 14.86 -11.03
C GLU A 887 -30.32 14.93 -12.02
N LEU A 888 -29.27 14.16 -11.76
CA LEU A 888 -28.03 14.13 -12.55
C LEU A 888 -27.81 12.73 -13.13
N GLY A 889 -27.56 12.67 -14.44
CA GLY A 889 -27.33 11.40 -15.14
C GLY A 889 -28.58 10.54 -15.29
N ALA A 890 -28.41 9.35 -15.87
CA ALA A 890 -29.49 8.39 -16.06
C ALA A 890 -29.59 7.41 -14.87
N PRO A 891 -30.80 6.94 -14.50
CA PRO A 891 -30.98 5.91 -13.49
C PRO A 891 -30.18 4.64 -13.81
N GLN A 892 -29.56 4.04 -12.80
CA GLN A 892 -28.85 2.76 -12.95
C GLN A 892 -29.60 1.65 -12.23
N SER A 893 -29.66 0.45 -12.83
CA SER A 893 -30.25 -0.74 -12.20
C SER A 893 -29.15 -1.73 -11.82
N PHE A 894 -29.32 -2.45 -10.73
CA PHE A 894 -28.40 -3.47 -10.24
C PHE A 894 -29.15 -4.51 -9.41
N ASN A 895 -28.55 -5.67 -9.19
CA ASN A 895 -29.08 -6.72 -8.32
C ASN A 895 -28.38 -6.72 -6.96
N VAL A 896 -29.15 -6.93 -5.91
CA VAL A 896 -28.64 -7.39 -4.62
C VAL A 896 -28.73 -8.91 -4.63
N ALA A 897 -27.59 -9.60 -4.63
CA ALA A 897 -27.53 -11.05 -4.74
C ALA A 897 -27.32 -11.68 -3.35
N ALA A 898 -28.22 -12.58 -2.95
CA ALA A 898 -27.98 -13.40 -1.76
C ALA A 898 -26.81 -14.36 -2.00
N GLU A 899 -26.10 -14.68 -0.93
CA GLU A 899 -25.15 -15.77 -0.96
C GLU A 899 -25.84 -17.10 -1.32
N ALA A 900 -25.22 -17.87 -2.22
CA ALA A 900 -25.76 -19.11 -2.78
C ALA A 900 -26.07 -20.21 -1.75
N VAL A 901 -25.64 -20.05 -0.50
CA VAL A 901 -25.76 -21.03 0.60
C VAL A 901 -26.95 -20.72 1.53
N SER A 902 -27.79 -19.71 1.24
CA SER A 902 -28.97 -19.42 2.07
C SER A 902 -30.02 -20.55 1.98
N SER A 903 -30.25 -21.26 3.08
CA SER A 903 -31.28 -22.30 3.24
C SER A 903 -32.72 -21.77 3.25
N ILE A 904 -32.90 -20.44 3.25
CA ILE A 904 -34.20 -19.78 3.28
C ILE A 904 -34.70 -19.57 1.85
N ASP A 905 -35.90 -20.06 1.55
CA ASP A 905 -36.53 -19.93 0.24
C ASP A 905 -36.98 -18.48 -0.06
N ALA A 906 -37.59 -18.24 -1.22
CA ALA A 906 -38.06 -16.90 -1.59
C ALA A 906 -39.27 -16.43 -0.74
N ALA A 907 -40.12 -17.34 -0.29
CA ALA A 907 -41.34 -17.01 0.46
C ALA A 907 -41.02 -16.61 1.91
N ASP A 908 -40.17 -17.39 2.58
CA ASP A 908 -39.68 -17.08 3.93
C ASP A 908 -38.89 -15.76 3.96
N ARG A 909 -38.17 -15.48 2.87
CA ARG A 909 -37.47 -14.20 2.66
C ARG A 909 -38.45 -13.02 2.62
N ALA A 910 -39.56 -13.13 1.88
CA ALA A 910 -40.59 -12.10 1.83
C ALA A 910 -41.29 -11.91 3.18
N ALA A 911 -41.61 -12.99 3.88
CA ALA A 911 -42.20 -12.94 5.22
C ALA A 911 -41.28 -12.24 6.23
N ARG A 912 -39.98 -12.54 6.18
CA ARG A 912 -38.97 -11.88 7.04
C ARG A 912 -38.84 -10.38 6.75
N ASP A 913 -38.92 -9.96 5.48
CA ASP A 913 -38.89 -8.54 5.12
C ASP A 913 -40.11 -7.79 5.65
N GLU A 914 -41.31 -8.35 5.46
CA GLU A 914 -42.54 -7.77 5.99
C GLU A 914 -42.47 -7.65 7.52
N PHE A 915 -41.93 -8.67 8.17
CA PHE A 915 -41.68 -8.69 9.60
C PHE A 915 -40.69 -7.58 10.02
N HIS A 916 -39.53 -7.46 9.38
CA HIS A 916 -38.56 -6.40 9.67
C HIS A 916 -39.15 -5.00 9.48
N LYS A 917 -39.96 -4.79 8.42
CA LYS A 917 -40.67 -3.52 8.18
C LYS A 917 -41.71 -3.23 9.27
N LYS A 918 -42.44 -4.25 9.74
CA LYS A 918 -43.37 -4.13 10.89
C LYS A 918 -42.62 -3.75 12.17
N VAL A 919 -41.52 -4.43 12.48
CA VAL A 919 -40.68 -4.14 13.66
C VAL A 919 -40.09 -2.73 13.60
N ALA A 920 -39.59 -2.29 12.44
CA ALA A 920 -39.07 -0.93 12.26
C ALA A 920 -40.14 0.15 12.47
N ARG A 921 -41.39 -0.07 12.04
CA ARG A 921 -42.51 0.83 12.34
C ARG A 921 -42.83 0.88 13.83
N LEU A 922 -42.84 -0.28 14.49
CA LEU A 922 -43.06 -0.37 15.93
C LEU A 922 -41.97 0.38 16.70
N TYR A 923 -40.69 0.12 16.41
CA TYR A 923 -39.56 0.77 17.05
C TYR A 923 -39.65 2.30 16.95
N ARG A 924 -39.93 2.83 15.75
CA ARG A 924 -40.11 4.27 15.52
C ARG A 924 -41.23 4.87 16.36
N ALA A 925 -42.33 4.14 16.54
CA ALA A 925 -43.43 4.59 17.38
C ALA A 925 -43.07 4.58 18.88
N VAL A 926 -42.34 3.55 19.36
CA VAL A 926 -41.89 3.46 20.77
C VAL A 926 -40.87 4.56 21.08
N SER A 927 -39.80 4.64 20.29
CA SER A 927 -38.74 5.65 20.45
C SER A 927 -39.29 7.08 20.35
N GLY A 928 -40.20 7.32 19.39
CA GLY A 928 -40.94 8.58 19.30
C GLY A 928 -41.75 8.90 20.55
N ALA A 929 -42.44 7.90 21.14
CA ALA A 929 -43.17 8.09 22.39
C ALA A 929 -42.25 8.39 23.58
N VAL A 930 -41.11 7.70 23.69
CA VAL A 930 -40.10 7.96 24.74
C VAL A 930 -39.57 9.39 24.62
N ASN A 931 -39.18 9.81 23.41
CA ASN A 931 -38.63 11.15 23.19
C ASN A 931 -39.68 12.24 23.43
N MET A 932 -40.91 12.04 22.97
CA MET A 932 -42.00 12.97 23.23
C MET A 932 -42.31 13.11 24.73
N ALA A 933 -42.26 12.02 25.50
CA ALA A 933 -42.45 12.06 26.94
C ALA A 933 -41.28 12.74 27.67
N LYS A 934 -40.04 12.62 27.18
CA LYS A 934 -38.88 13.37 27.69
C LYS A 934 -39.00 14.87 27.39
N ASP A 935 -39.38 15.24 26.16
CA ASP A 935 -39.60 16.63 25.77
C ASP A 935 -40.72 17.26 26.63
N LEU A 936 -41.74 16.48 26.97
CA LEU A 936 -42.79 16.90 27.90
C LEU A 936 -42.23 17.20 29.31
N GLU A 937 -41.30 16.41 29.85
CA GLU A 937 -40.66 16.75 31.14
C GLU A 937 -39.88 18.08 31.05
N THR A 938 -39.16 18.30 29.95
CA THR A 938 -38.42 19.56 29.72
C THR A 938 -39.39 20.76 29.67
N ARG A 939 -40.50 20.62 28.94
CA ARG A 939 -41.54 21.65 28.87
C ARG A 939 -42.20 21.90 30.22
N LEU A 940 -42.57 20.85 30.94
CA LEU A 940 -43.17 20.96 32.28
C LEU A 940 -42.23 21.62 33.29
N THR A 941 -40.92 21.38 33.18
CA THR A 941 -39.92 22.08 34.00
C THR A 941 -39.92 23.58 33.75
N ALA A 942 -39.97 24.00 32.48
CA ALA A 942 -40.09 25.41 32.11
C ALA A 942 -41.44 26.00 32.55
N ILE A 943 -42.53 25.24 32.42
CA ILE A 943 -43.87 25.62 32.87
C ILE A 943 -43.91 25.82 34.39
N HIS A 944 -43.38 24.90 35.18
CA HIS A 944 -43.30 25.05 36.63
C HIS A 944 -42.50 26.29 37.03
N LYS A 945 -41.39 26.56 36.34
CA LYS A 945 -40.62 27.80 36.56
C LYS A 945 -41.43 29.05 36.22
N ALA A 946 -42.15 29.06 35.09
CA ALA A 946 -42.98 30.19 34.69
C ALA A 946 -44.19 30.41 35.62
N LEU A 947 -44.82 29.32 36.09
CA LEU A 947 -45.90 29.38 37.07
C LEU A 947 -45.39 29.89 38.42
N HIS A 948 -44.20 29.46 38.86
CA HIS A 948 -43.59 29.97 40.10
C HIS A 948 -43.41 31.50 40.08
N GLU A 949 -43.02 32.07 38.94
CA GLU A 949 -42.93 33.53 38.73
C GLU A 949 -44.31 34.22 38.58
N SER A 950 -45.41 33.45 38.52
CA SER A 950 -46.79 33.92 38.30
C SER A 950 -47.75 33.43 39.40
N PRO A 951 -47.67 33.96 40.63
CA PRO A 951 -48.33 33.38 41.81
C PRO A 951 -49.85 33.18 41.69
N SER A 952 -50.54 34.09 40.98
CA SER A 952 -51.98 34.02 40.73
C SER A 952 -52.35 32.84 39.83
N ALA A 953 -51.51 32.56 38.83
CA ALA A 953 -51.70 31.45 37.89
C ALA A 953 -51.27 30.12 38.52
N ASP A 954 -50.19 30.10 39.32
CA ASP A 954 -49.68 28.90 40.00
C ASP A 954 -50.75 28.27 40.90
N LYS A 955 -51.50 29.08 41.65
CA LYS A 955 -52.56 28.59 42.53
C LYS A 955 -53.66 27.80 41.80
N GLN A 956 -53.92 28.11 40.53
CA GLN A 956 -54.94 27.45 39.72
C GLN A 956 -54.35 26.35 38.81
N LEU A 957 -53.16 26.58 38.25
CA LEU A 957 -52.57 25.76 37.20
C LEU A 957 -51.41 24.86 37.67
N GLY A 958 -50.77 25.17 38.80
CA GLY A 958 -49.71 24.37 39.40
C GLY A 958 -50.14 22.91 39.65
N PRO A 959 -51.27 22.65 40.33
CA PRO A 959 -51.78 21.28 40.52
C PRO A 959 -52.09 20.54 39.21
N VAL A 960 -52.47 21.27 38.15
CA VAL A 960 -52.71 20.70 36.82
C VAL A 960 -51.38 20.28 36.19
N ALA A 961 -50.36 21.14 36.27
CA ALA A 961 -49.01 20.85 35.78
C ALA A 961 -48.39 19.66 36.52
N ASP A 962 -48.54 19.58 37.85
CA ASP A 962 -48.10 18.44 38.67
C ASP A 962 -48.79 17.13 38.28
N SER A 963 -50.10 17.16 38.01
CA SER A 963 -50.85 16.00 37.55
C SER A 963 -50.39 15.51 36.17
N ILE A 964 -50.10 16.43 35.25
CA ILE A 964 -49.52 16.08 33.95
C ILE A 964 -48.12 15.48 34.15
N ALA A 965 -47.29 16.08 35.00
CA ALA A 965 -45.95 15.58 35.30
C ALA A 965 -45.97 14.17 35.93
N GLN A 966 -46.89 13.90 36.85
CA GLN A 966 -47.05 12.59 37.47
C GLN A 966 -47.48 11.52 36.45
N ARG A 967 -48.51 11.80 35.64
CA ARG A 967 -48.96 10.89 34.58
C ARG A 967 -47.86 10.64 33.55
N ASN A 968 -47.09 11.67 33.19
CA ASN A 968 -45.96 11.53 32.28
C ASN A 968 -44.85 10.64 32.88
N ARG A 969 -44.55 10.77 34.19
CA ARG A 969 -43.59 9.89 34.88
C ARG A 969 -44.04 8.44 34.91
N GLU A 970 -45.33 8.16 35.08
CA GLU A 970 -45.87 6.80 34.99
C GLU A 970 -45.73 6.21 33.57
N ILE A 971 -46.00 7.02 32.54
CA ILE A 971 -45.80 6.64 31.14
C ILE A 971 -44.32 6.38 30.87
N LEU A 972 -43.42 7.26 31.30
CA LEU A 972 -41.97 7.07 31.17
C LEU A 972 -41.52 5.80 31.89
N ARG A 973 -42.02 5.51 33.09
CA ARG A 973 -41.69 4.27 33.80
C ARG A 973 -42.11 3.03 33.00
N ALA A 974 -43.29 3.04 32.37
CA ALA A 974 -43.73 1.93 31.51
C ALA A 974 -42.88 1.83 30.22
N LEU A 975 -42.54 2.96 29.61
CA LEU A 975 -41.81 3.02 28.35
C LEU A 975 -40.33 2.67 28.50
N ARG A 976 -39.60 3.26 29.45
CA ARG A 976 -38.14 3.10 29.61
C ARG A 976 -37.71 2.33 30.87
N GLY A 977 -38.67 1.83 31.65
CA GLY A 977 -38.40 1.12 32.90
C GLY A 977 -38.28 2.03 34.12
N ASP A 978 -38.27 1.42 35.31
CA ASP A 978 -38.11 2.14 36.57
C ASP A 978 -36.62 2.43 36.86
N VAL A 979 -36.16 3.56 36.32
CA VAL A 979 -34.78 4.04 36.48
C VAL A 979 -34.35 4.21 37.94
N ALA A 980 -35.30 4.49 38.85
CA ALA A 980 -34.96 4.68 40.27
C ALA A 980 -34.63 3.34 40.94
N LEU A 981 -35.35 2.28 40.61
CA LEU A 981 -35.06 0.93 41.12
C LEU A 981 -33.83 0.32 40.44
N VAL A 982 -33.67 0.51 39.12
CA VAL A 982 -32.48 0.07 38.37
C VAL A 982 -31.21 0.72 38.93
N ALA A 983 -31.22 2.02 39.23
CA ALA A 983 -30.07 2.71 39.83
C ALA A 983 -29.70 2.19 41.24
N ARG A 984 -30.59 1.42 41.88
CA ARG A 984 -30.39 0.77 43.17
C ARG A 984 -30.10 -0.73 43.05
N ASN A 985 -29.92 -1.22 41.83
CA ASN A 985 -29.68 -2.63 41.52
C ASN A 985 -30.81 -3.57 42.00
N GLU A 986 -32.05 -3.06 42.01
CA GLU A 986 -33.25 -3.84 42.34
C GLU A 986 -33.85 -4.49 41.09
N ASN A 987 -34.50 -5.63 41.26
CA ASN A 987 -35.18 -6.32 40.15
C ASN A 987 -36.38 -5.51 39.66
N VAL A 988 -36.43 -5.22 38.36
CA VAL A 988 -37.55 -4.54 37.71
C VAL A 988 -38.11 -5.36 36.55
N PRO A 989 -39.42 -5.27 36.26
CA PRO A 989 -39.97 -5.82 35.03
C PRO A 989 -39.33 -5.18 33.78
N THR A 990 -39.14 -5.98 32.72
CA THR A 990 -38.68 -5.49 31.42
C THR A 990 -39.64 -4.44 30.86
N SER A 991 -39.12 -3.24 30.54
CA SER A 991 -39.93 -2.13 30.02
C SER A 991 -40.43 -2.39 28.60
N ILE A 992 -41.35 -1.56 28.10
CA ILE A 992 -41.82 -1.63 26.72
C ILE A 992 -40.66 -1.39 25.74
N ASN A 993 -39.79 -0.41 26.01
CA ASN A 993 -38.63 -0.16 25.17
C ASN A 993 -37.66 -1.35 25.20
N ASP A 994 -37.36 -1.89 26.39
CA ASP A 994 -36.48 -3.05 26.52
C ASP A 994 -37.04 -4.28 25.79
N ARG A 995 -38.36 -4.48 25.84
CA ARG A 995 -39.09 -5.49 25.08
C ARG A 995 -39.03 -5.22 23.59
N VAL A 996 -39.20 -4.00 23.11
CA VAL A 996 -39.13 -3.71 21.66
C VAL A 996 -37.69 -3.80 21.14
N THR A 997 -36.70 -3.50 21.97
CA THR A 997 -35.29 -3.78 21.66
C THR A 997 -34.95 -5.27 21.73
N SER A 998 -35.64 -6.06 22.57
CA SER A 998 -35.41 -7.51 22.72
C SER A 998 -36.28 -8.38 21.78
N ILE A 999 -37.44 -7.87 21.39
CA ILE A 999 -38.51 -8.47 20.60
C ILE A 999 -38.86 -7.41 19.54
N MET A 1000 -38.41 -7.45 18.31
CA MET A 1000 -38.99 -8.38 17.36
C MET A 1000 -40.35 -9.04 17.84
N GLU A 1001 -41.29 -8.22 18.40
CA GLU A 1001 -42.71 -8.39 18.90
C GLU A 1001 -43.11 -7.93 20.38
N GLY A 1002 -43.74 -6.74 20.55
CA GLY A 1002 -45.02 -6.55 21.33
C GLY A 1002 -45.13 -5.79 22.70
N GLU A 1003 -45.71 -4.55 22.69
CA GLU A 1003 -46.70 -3.88 23.62
C GLU A 1003 -46.55 -2.33 23.62
N LEU A 1004 -47.27 -1.57 22.76
CA LEU A 1004 -47.17 -0.07 22.70
C LEU A 1004 -48.52 0.66 22.68
N ALA A 1005 -49.56 0.07 22.07
CA ALA A 1005 -50.76 0.79 21.64
C ALA A 1005 -51.46 1.57 22.77
N GLN A 1006 -51.52 1.01 23.97
CA GLN A 1006 -52.21 1.63 25.11
C GLN A 1006 -51.48 2.85 25.66
N GLN A 1007 -50.14 2.84 25.72
CA GLN A 1007 -49.37 3.95 26.29
C GLN A 1007 -49.24 5.11 25.29
N LEU A 1008 -49.11 4.81 23.99
CA LEU A 1008 -49.10 5.83 22.95
C LEU A 1008 -50.40 6.64 22.92
N ALA A 1009 -51.55 5.99 23.08
CA ALA A 1009 -52.85 6.67 23.15
C ALA A 1009 -52.92 7.65 24.33
N LYS A 1010 -52.48 7.23 25.52
CA LYS A 1010 -52.44 8.10 26.72
C LYS A 1010 -51.51 9.30 26.54
N LEU A 1011 -50.32 9.07 25.97
CA LEU A 1011 -49.34 10.13 25.75
C LEU A 1011 -49.84 11.16 24.73
N ARG A 1012 -50.52 10.71 23.66
CA ARG A 1012 -51.19 11.62 22.71
C ARG A 1012 -52.21 12.51 23.40
N THR A 1013 -53.07 11.95 24.25
CA THR A 1013 -54.03 12.76 25.02
C THR A 1013 -53.33 13.80 25.90
N LEU A 1014 -52.24 13.44 26.59
CA LEU A 1014 -51.49 14.40 27.41
C LEU A 1014 -50.92 15.56 26.59
N VAL A 1015 -50.36 15.28 25.41
CA VAL A 1015 -49.67 16.30 24.60
C VAL A 1015 -50.65 17.12 23.77
N GLU A 1016 -51.55 16.45 23.05
CA GLU A 1016 -52.42 17.10 22.05
C GLU A 1016 -53.64 17.77 22.70
N VAL A 1017 -54.05 17.34 23.90
CA VAL A 1017 -55.25 17.87 24.58
C VAL A 1017 -54.87 18.62 25.85
N ASP A 1018 -54.30 17.92 26.84
CA ASP A 1018 -54.12 18.48 28.18
C ASP A 1018 -53.05 19.59 28.18
N LEU A 1019 -51.89 19.34 27.59
CA LEU A 1019 -50.78 20.30 27.51
C LEU A 1019 -51.13 21.50 26.63
N ALA A 1020 -51.71 21.26 25.44
CA ALA A 1020 -52.15 22.34 24.55
C ALA A 1020 -53.16 23.27 25.23
N LYS A 1021 -54.06 22.72 26.04
CA LYS A 1021 -54.99 23.52 26.86
C LYS A 1021 -54.27 24.32 27.94
N LEU A 1022 -53.37 23.68 28.71
CA LEU A 1022 -52.59 24.36 29.74
C LEU A 1022 -51.78 25.54 29.16
N GLU A 1023 -51.12 25.34 28.02
CA GLU A 1023 -50.35 26.39 27.34
C GLU A 1023 -51.23 27.54 26.88
N LYS A 1024 -52.43 27.25 26.37
CA LYS A 1024 -53.41 28.27 26.01
C LYS A 1024 -53.87 29.08 27.23
N ASP A 1025 -54.14 28.40 28.35
CA ASP A 1025 -54.58 29.05 29.58
C ASP A 1025 -53.46 29.90 30.22
N MET A 1026 -52.20 29.45 30.13
CA MET A 1026 -51.03 30.22 30.57
C MET A 1026 -50.81 31.50 29.75
N GLU A 1027 -51.01 31.43 28.44
CA GLU A 1027 -50.95 32.61 27.55
C GLU A 1027 -52.06 33.61 27.90
N ALA A 1028 -53.30 33.14 28.10
CA ALA A 1028 -54.41 33.97 28.54
C ALA A 1028 -54.17 34.62 29.92
N ALA A 1029 -53.41 33.95 30.79
CA ALA A 1029 -53.02 34.46 32.10
C ALA A 1029 -51.80 35.40 32.08
N GLY A 1030 -51.16 35.62 30.92
CA GLY A 1030 -49.97 36.48 30.80
C GLY A 1030 -48.70 35.90 31.44
N SER A 1031 -48.61 34.58 31.58
CA SER A 1031 -47.42 33.91 32.15
C SER A 1031 -46.20 34.10 31.22
N PRO A 1032 -44.95 34.12 31.73
CA PRO A 1032 -43.75 34.15 30.89
C PRO A 1032 -43.74 33.05 29.82
N TRP A 1033 -43.15 33.33 28.64
CA TRP A 1033 -43.12 32.40 27.51
C TRP A 1033 -42.33 31.12 27.84
N THR A 1034 -42.84 29.99 27.38
CA THR A 1034 -42.23 28.67 27.53
C THR A 1034 -42.05 28.00 26.16
N PRO A 1035 -40.99 27.19 25.94
CA PRO A 1035 -40.78 26.47 24.68
C PRO A 1035 -42.00 25.64 24.26
N GLY A 1036 -42.39 25.75 22.99
CA GLY A 1036 -43.57 25.07 22.42
C GLY A 1036 -44.87 25.89 22.44
N ARG A 1037 -44.92 26.99 23.22
CA ARG A 1037 -46.06 27.91 23.23
C ARG A 1037 -45.97 28.88 22.04
N VAL A 1038 -47.07 29.06 21.31
CA VAL A 1038 -47.15 30.06 20.25
C VAL A 1038 -47.44 31.42 20.91
N PRO A 1039 -46.53 32.42 20.83
CA PRO A 1039 -46.77 33.72 21.43
C PRO A 1039 -47.93 34.44 20.72
N SER A 1040 -48.80 35.07 21.49
CA SER A 1040 -49.87 35.91 20.99
C SER A 1040 -49.66 37.34 21.45
N TRP A 1041 -49.77 38.29 20.53
CA TRP A 1041 -49.78 39.71 20.86
C TRP A 1041 -51.15 40.27 20.54
N GLN A 1042 -51.85 40.76 21.56
CA GLN A 1042 -53.05 41.57 21.41
C GLN A 1042 -52.74 42.95 21.96
N GLU A 1043 -52.88 43.99 21.14
CA GLU A 1043 -52.95 45.36 21.66
C GLU A 1043 -54.12 45.44 22.63
N ARG A 1044 -53.83 45.73 23.91
CA ARG A 1044 -54.85 46.12 24.89
C ARG A 1044 -55.06 47.62 24.86
#